data_AF-A0A7T0NXE7-F1
#
_entry.id   AF-A0A7T0NXE7-F1
#
_cell.length_a   1.000
_cell.length_b   1.000
_cell.length_c   1.000
_cell.angle_alpha   90.00
_cell.angle_beta   90.00
_cell.angle_gamma   90.00
#
_symmetry.space_group_name_H-M   'P 1'
#
loop_
_entity.id
_entity.type
_entity.pdbx_description
1 polymer ?
#
loop_
_entity_poly.entity_id
_entity_poly.type
_entity_poly.pdbx_seq_one_letter_code
_entity_poly.pdbx_strand_id
1 'polypeptide(L)'
;MKMHVAKTSFIVILPLLSELAYAQAIDGFIADQIQNQVSRQISSGISKNLNENLLIPMLKIRNESGEVKDFSLSSDERYYNLLHQDGTVRVWDSKQGVQRPTIQPAGRRFSKVVSSSAAGIVCVGGEDGRVNVFDIPTAKPVTELAGVSGEAVVAMSVSKAENKLAAAFADGTIVVWDLNGYQNVAKLNTRHENELTRIAFTDSDKSLLIAGEGGFSEVWDLDQARKKSSLPKQSGDPLGAWESNSGDLINVDSDGNLQWLEQPGGQVRLNKKIDAGDDLVSVAVSFNANLLALSTNANQIKLFNLNGLTLAKQIATPESISHLQFINQGKQLVGADQKGVLHVWDSGMATELLKLISTDSGWTVVDNAGRFDSSEAGMPNVSWVAADKDIPIDNFSGNYYEPGLLATHLTKDAFINQPPRKVQEGITLPPDVSLTLPASGAAGDEIEVSFLMLDAGGGLGDHRLYHNGKIVDKSLLEDSSDSEVNGKAQRKVSYNVVLTAGANTFKVVAANMMGIDSQPQQQIVQVGGADTPAKLHVLTVGIDKYSDSKLNLAYSVADAKAIESTLNANSKVVFRDVVMHDLLDQNATKSSITDKLTEIAADSQNDVLVVYLAGHGIAMKGEWYFLPHETRLPISEQYISNVGVSAKQIQALLAKIPVQKVLVMIDSCYSGAGLSALQNLQNTQRHFSRALSKTVGVVVLTATRQDQEAMELTELGHGLFTYVTNNGMQGAADTSPRDQKISAHELVTYSTATIPTFSKKYSAASQEPSSFTIGDDFVLLKQ
;
A
#
# COMPACT_ATOMS: atom_id res chain seq x y z
N MET A 1 42.23 -83.46 -10.90
CA MET A 1 42.19 -84.77 -11.58
C MET A 1 41.29 -85.66 -10.75
N LYS A 2 40.23 -86.27 -11.31
CA LYS A 2 39.15 -86.96 -10.52
C LYS A 2 38.35 -85.97 -9.62
N MET A 3 37.16 -86.20 -9.07
CA MET A 3 36.21 -87.32 -8.92
C MET A 3 34.91 -86.66 -8.37
N HIS A 4 33.72 -86.98 -8.87
CA HIS A 4 32.67 -87.85 -8.27
C HIS A 4 31.65 -87.22 -7.30
N VAL A 5 30.39 -87.66 -7.50
CA VAL A 5 29.21 -87.75 -6.61
C VAL A 5 28.15 -86.61 -6.62
N ALA A 6 27.12 -86.83 -7.46
CA ALA A 6 25.68 -87.01 -7.17
C ALA A 6 24.76 -85.93 -6.54
N LYS A 7 23.51 -85.92 -7.09
CA LYS A 7 22.18 -85.67 -6.45
C LYS A 7 21.81 -84.18 -6.15
N THR A 8 20.65 -83.59 -6.46
CA THR A 8 19.28 -84.00 -6.89
C THR A 8 18.47 -82.75 -7.31
N SER A 9 17.61 -82.83 -8.37
CA SER A 9 16.28 -82.15 -8.60
C SER A 9 16.12 -80.60 -8.59
N PHE A 10 15.33 -79.86 -9.39
CA PHE A 10 14.28 -79.97 -10.45
C PHE A 10 14.26 -78.56 -11.15
N ILE A 11 14.48 -78.37 -12.47
CA ILE A 11 13.53 -78.25 -13.61
C ILE A 11 12.41 -77.16 -13.49
N VAL A 12 12.48 -76.16 -14.41
CA VAL A 12 11.41 -75.32 -15.05
C VAL A 12 10.85 -74.17 -14.18
N ILE A 13 10.89 -72.87 -14.55
CA ILE A 13 10.21 -72.17 -15.68
C ILE A 13 11.01 -70.90 -16.07
N LEU A 14 11.45 -70.77 -17.34
CA LEU A 14 11.90 -69.51 -17.97
C LEU A 14 11.56 -69.64 -19.47
N PRO A 15 10.32 -69.32 -19.86
CA PRO A 15 10.08 -68.07 -20.57
C PRO A 15 8.71 -67.48 -20.19
N LEU A 16 8.67 -66.63 -19.17
CA LEU A 16 7.48 -65.84 -18.81
C LEU A 16 7.84 -64.47 -18.19
N LEU A 17 9.12 -64.20 -17.93
CA LEU A 17 9.58 -62.97 -17.26
C LEU A 17 10.08 -61.87 -18.23
N SER A 18 10.38 -62.19 -19.49
CA SER A 18 10.78 -61.19 -20.49
C SER A 18 9.59 -60.52 -21.19
N GLU A 19 8.48 -61.23 -21.36
CA GLU A 19 7.24 -60.64 -21.92
C GLU A 19 6.48 -59.80 -20.89
N LEU A 20 6.53 -60.14 -19.60
CA LEU A 20 5.91 -59.35 -18.52
C LEU A 20 6.64 -58.03 -18.25
N ALA A 21 7.97 -57.98 -18.37
CA ALA A 21 8.75 -56.75 -18.23
C ALA A 21 8.61 -55.82 -19.45
N TYR A 22 8.44 -56.38 -20.65
CA TYR A 22 8.20 -55.61 -21.88
C TYR A 22 6.74 -55.11 -21.94
N ALA A 23 5.78 -55.91 -21.48
CA ALA A 23 4.38 -55.51 -21.35
C ALA A 23 4.19 -54.41 -20.27
N GLN A 24 4.85 -54.51 -19.11
CA GLN A 24 4.81 -53.45 -18.08
C GLN A 24 5.49 -52.14 -18.52
N ALA A 25 6.55 -52.21 -19.33
CA ALA A 25 7.20 -51.02 -19.89
C ALA A 25 6.37 -50.37 -21.02
N ILE A 26 5.69 -51.18 -21.84
CA ILE A 26 4.75 -50.70 -22.86
C ILE A 26 3.49 -50.13 -22.21
N ASP A 27 2.94 -50.77 -21.16
CA ASP A 27 1.81 -50.25 -20.39
C ASP A 27 2.17 -48.96 -19.67
N GLY A 28 3.38 -48.85 -19.12
CA GLY A 28 3.88 -47.59 -18.53
C GLY A 28 4.05 -46.47 -19.57
N PHE A 29 4.59 -46.79 -20.75
CA PHE A 29 4.78 -45.81 -21.84
C PHE A 29 3.45 -45.41 -22.51
N ILE A 30 2.54 -46.36 -22.70
CA ILE A 30 1.19 -46.11 -23.23
C ILE A 30 0.35 -45.37 -22.19
N ALA A 31 0.42 -45.70 -20.91
CA ALA A 31 -0.24 -44.95 -19.85
C ALA A 31 0.28 -43.51 -19.79
N ASP A 32 1.59 -43.29 -19.93
CA ASP A 32 2.19 -41.96 -19.93
C ASP A 32 1.84 -41.18 -21.22
N GLN A 33 1.78 -41.83 -22.38
CA GLN A 33 1.30 -41.24 -23.64
C GLN A 33 -0.20 -40.90 -23.58
N ILE A 34 -1.03 -41.77 -23.00
CA ILE A 34 -2.46 -41.54 -22.79
C ILE A 34 -2.66 -40.43 -21.78
N GLN A 35 -1.94 -40.42 -20.66
CA GLN A 35 -2.03 -39.37 -19.64
C GLN A 35 -1.60 -38.01 -20.21
N ASN A 36 -0.56 -37.99 -21.06
CA ASN A 36 -0.14 -36.79 -21.77
C ASN A 36 -1.12 -36.37 -22.87
N GLN A 37 -1.71 -37.30 -23.63
CA GLN A 37 -2.74 -36.98 -24.63
C GLN A 37 -4.03 -36.48 -24.00
N VAL A 38 -4.49 -37.15 -22.94
CA VAL A 38 -5.67 -36.77 -22.16
C VAL A 38 -5.43 -35.41 -21.51
N SER A 39 -4.25 -35.17 -20.90
CA SER A 39 -3.89 -33.86 -20.35
C SER A 39 -3.87 -32.77 -21.41
N ARG A 40 -3.34 -33.05 -22.62
CA ARG A 40 -3.35 -32.08 -23.74
C ARG A 40 -4.75 -31.84 -24.28
N GLN A 41 -5.58 -32.88 -24.42
CA GLN A 41 -6.96 -32.73 -24.90
C GLN A 41 -7.82 -31.97 -23.89
N ILE A 42 -7.73 -32.30 -22.60
CA ILE A 42 -8.39 -31.59 -21.51
C ILE A 42 -7.90 -30.13 -21.45
N SER A 43 -6.59 -29.90 -21.47
CA SER A 43 -6.02 -28.54 -21.48
C SER A 43 -6.46 -27.74 -22.71
N SER A 44 -6.55 -28.37 -23.89
CA SER A 44 -7.05 -27.73 -25.11
C SER A 44 -8.55 -27.43 -25.05
N GLY A 45 -9.35 -28.31 -24.44
CA GLY A 45 -10.78 -28.12 -24.22
C GLY A 45 -11.05 -27.01 -23.20
N ILE A 46 -10.32 -26.98 -22.09
CA ILE A 46 -10.34 -25.91 -21.09
C ILE A 46 -9.93 -24.59 -21.72
N SER A 47 -8.82 -24.55 -22.47
CA SER A 47 -8.34 -23.32 -23.12
C SER A 47 -9.32 -22.79 -24.17
N LYS A 48 -9.95 -23.69 -24.94
CA LYS A 48 -10.95 -23.32 -25.94
C LYS A 48 -12.21 -22.75 -25.28
N ASN A 49 -12.74 -23.43 -24.26
CA ASN A 49 -13.93 -22.99 -23.54
C ASN A 49 -13.69 -21.67 -22.79
N LEU A 50 -12.50 -21.51 -22.17
CA LEU A 50 -12.09 -20.25 -21.56
C LEU A 50 -12.06 -19.10 -22.56
N ASN A 51 -11.49 -19.30 -23.75
CA ASN A 51 -11.41 -18.25 -24.77
C ASN A 51 -12.77 -17.88 -25.39
N GLU A 52 -13.71 -18.81 -25.47
CA GLU A 52 -15.07 -18.56 -25.98
C GLU A 52 -15.94 -17.75 -25.00
N ASN A 53 -15.63 -17.78 -23.70
CA ASN A 53 -16.40 -17.11 -22.64
C ASN A 53 -15.74 -15.84 -22.06
N LEU A 54 -14.68 -15.32 -22.68
CA LEU A 54 -14.01 -14.10 -22.21
C LEU A 54 -14.93 -12.88 -22.35
N LEU A 55 -15.11 -12.17 -21.24
CA LEU A 55 -15.82 -10.91 -21.16
C LEU A 55 -14.82 -9.79 -20.93
N ILE A 56 -14.93 -8.68 -21.67
CA ILE A 56 -14.09 -7.49 -21.43
C ILE A 56 -14.71 -6.69 -20.28
N PRO A 57 -14.09 -6.64 -19.10
CA PRO A 57 -14.65 -5.91 -17.98
C PRO A 57 -14.32 -4.41 -18.05
N MET A 58 -15.17 -3.60 -17.45
CA MET A 58 -14.96 -2.17 -17.26
C MET A 58 -14.74 -1.86 -15.79
N LEU A 59 -13.75 -1.03 -15.48
CA LEU A 59 -13.52 -0.58 -14.10
C LEU A 59 -14.65 0.36 -13.70
N LYS A 60 -15.29 0.07 -12.56
CA LYS A 60 -16.32 0.88 -11.92
C LYS A 60 -15.83 1.31 -10.56
N ILE A 61 -16.00 2.59 -10.28
CA ILE A 61 -15.64 3.22 -9.01
C ILE A 61 -16.93 3.74 -8.36
N ARG A 62 -17.03 3.63 -7.03
CA ARG A 62 -18.13 4.12 -6.20
C ARG A 62 -17.59 5.12 -5.19
N ASN A 63 -18.43 6.03 -4.71
CA ASN A 63 -18.06 7.00 -3.67
C ASN A 63 -16.77 7.75 -4.05
N GLU A 64 -16.69 8.16 -5.32
CA GLU A 64 -15.60 8.97 -5.87
C GLU A 64 -15.63 10.33 -5.18
N SER A 65 -14.46 10.88 -4.83
CA SER A 65 -14.36 12.19 -4.17
C SER A 65 -14.70 13.37 -5.09
N GLY A 66 -14.97 13.11 -6.37
CA GLY A 66 -15.39 14.09 -7.36
C GLY A 66 -14.23 14.94 -7.89
N GLU A 67 -14.59 15.93 -8.70
CA GLU A 67 -13.65 16.78 -9.46
C GLU A 67 -12.53 17.37 -8.58
N VAL A 68 -11.33 17.45 -9.14
CA VAL A 68 -10.20 18.16 -8.52
C VAL A 68 -10.31 19.66 -8.82
N LYS A 69 -10.48 20.47 -7.77
CA LYS A 69 -10.51 21.94 -7.83
C LYS A 69 -9.12 22.57 -7.90
N ASP A 70 -8.13 21.92 -7.31
CA ASP A 70 -6.74 22.34 -7.36
C ASP A 70 -5.81 21.13 -7.21
N PHE A 71 -4.74 21.13 -7.98
CA PHE A 71 -3.74 20.07 -8.00
C PHE A 71 -2.33 20.66 -7.91
N SER A 72 -1.50 20.10 -7.04
CA SER A 72 -0.09 20.48 -6.96
C SER A 72 0.81 19.30 -6.60
N LEU A 73 2.05 19.39 -7.06
CA LEU A 73 3.13 18.49 -6.66
C LEU A 73 4.12 19.23 -5.75
N SER A 74 4.70 18.51 -4.79
CA SER A 74 5.92 18.96 -4.13
C SER A 74 7.07 19.05 -5.14
N SER A 75 8.09 19.83 -4.83
CA SER A 75 9.16 20.15 -5.79
C SER A 75 10.06 18.94 -6.10
N ASP A 76 10.06 17.95 -5.21
CA ASP A 76 10.71 16.64 -5.31
C ASP A 76 9.79 15.54 -5.86
N GLU A 77 8.56 15.88 -6.27
CA GLU A 77 7.56 14.96 -6.83
C GLU A 77 7.13 13.84 -5.86
N ARG A 78 7.37 14.02 -4.56
CA ARG A 78 6.96 13.05 -3.55
C ARG A 78 5.47 13.12 -3.23
N TYR A 79 4.93 14.32 -3.07
CA TYR A 79 3.56 14.53 -2.61
C TYR A 79 2.68 15.09 -3.71
N TYR A 80 1.52 14.45 -3.91
CA TYR A 80 0.52 14.83 -4.90
C TYR A 80 -0.70 15.30 -4.13
N ASN A 81 -0.93 16.61 -4.14
CA ASN A 81 -1.99 17.24 -3.39
C ASN A 81 -3.19 17.45 -4.29
N LEU A 82 -4.34 16.94 -3.86
CA LEU A 82 -5.62 17.05 -4.56
C LEU A 82 -6.60 17.75 -3.63
N LEU A 83 -7.09 18.92 -4.03
CA LEU A 83 -8.24 19.54 -3.42
C LEU A 83 -9.49 19.10 -4.19
N HIS A 84 -10.34 18.29 -3.58
CA HIS A 84 -11.53 17.75 -4.22
C HIS A 84 -12.75 18.67 -4.08
N GLN A 85 -13.76 18.42 -4.91
CA GLN A 85 -15.01 19.17 -4.91
C GLN A 85 -15.73 19.10 -3.55
N ASP A 86 -15.63 17.96 -2.87
CA ASP A 86 -16.12 17.71 -1.50
C ASP A 86 -15.47 18.61 -0.43
N GLY A 87 -14.49 19.44 -0.81
CA GLY A 87 -13.80 20.40 0.03
C GLY A 87 -12.64 19.80 0.83
N THR A 88 -12.35 18.52 0.64
CA THR A 88 -11.27 17.84 1.36
C THR A 88 -9.96 17.88 0.57
N VAL A 89 -8.85 17.75 1.29
CA VAL A 89 -7.52 17.60 0.69
C VAL A 89 -7.06 16.15 0.83
N ARG A 90 -6.72 15.52 -0.30
CA ARG A 90 -6.14 14.17 -0.40
C ARG A 90 -4.67 14.31 -0.81
N VAL A 91 -3.76 13.70 -0.05
CA VAL A 91 -2.33 13.75 -0.33
C VAL A 91 -1.82 12.35 -0.62
N TRP A 92 -1.32 12.10 -1.82
CA TRP A 92 -0.61 10.85 -2.14
C TRP A 92 0.88 10.99 -1.86
N ASP A 93 1.47 10.02 -1.17
CA ASP A 93 2.93 9.90 -0.96
C ASP A 93 3.47 8.85 -1.94
N SER A 94 4.12 9.29 -3.02
CA SER A 94 4.66 8.39 -4.05
C SER A 94 5.76 7.47 -3.53
N LYS A 95 6.53 7.91 -2.53
CA LYS A 95 7.59 7.10 -1.93
C LYS A 95 7.01 5.95 -1.10
N GLN A 96 5.90 6.19 -0.39
CA GLN A 96 5.23 5.13 0.38
C GLN A 96 4.19 4.36 -0.45
N GLY A 97 3.77 4.90 -1.60
CA GLY A 97 2.79 4.27 -2.48
C GLY A 97 1.35 4.32 -1.94
N VAL A 98 1.05 5.23 -1.01
CA VAL A 98 -0.23 5.30 -0.30
C VAL A 98 -0.79 6.72 -0.29
N GLN A 99 -2.11 6.84 -0.11
CA GLN A 99 -2.72 8.10 0.27
C GLN A 99 -2.60 8.30 1.79
N ARG A 100 -2.16 9.49 2.20
CA ARG A 100 -2.10 9.93 3.59
C ARG A 100 -3.49 10.22 4.15
N PRO A 101 -3.63 10.32 5.49
CA PRO A 101 -4.89 10.70 6.10
C PRO A 101 -5.47 11.96 5.46
N THR A 102 -6.78 11.94 5.26
CA THR A 102 -7.53 13.05 4.66
C THR A 102 -7.52 14.27 5.56
N ILE A 103 -7.26 15.45 4.99
CA ILE A 103 -7.46 16.72 5.67
C ILE A 103 -8.91 17.16 5.44
N GLN A 104 -9.64 17.24 6.54
CA GLN A 104 -11.04 17.63 6.55
C GLN A 104 -11.18 19.17 6.60
N PRO A 105 -12.11 19.77 5.85
CA PRO A 105 -12.31 21.22 5.83
C PRO A 105 -12.82 21.80 7.16
N ALA A 106 -13.41 20.96 8.02
CA ALA A 106 -13.99 21.37 9.30
C ALA A 106 -14.93 22.59 9.18
N GLY A 107 -15.75 22.63 8.13
CA GLY A 107 -16.69 23.71 7.83
C GLY A 107 -16.12 24.90 7.05
N ARG A 108 -14.84 24.86 6.68
CA ARG A 108 -14.20 25.88 5.83
C ARG A 108 -14.32 25.53 4.35
N ARG A 109 -14.12 26.51 3.48
CA ARG A 109 -14.05 26.31 2.02
C ARG A 109 -12.62 26.49 1.55
N PHE A 110 -11.94 25.39 1.33
CA PHE A 110 -10.58 25.39 0.77
C PHE A 110 -10.63 25.76 -0.72
N SER A 111 -9.64 26.54 -1.15
CA SER A 111 -9.52 27.05 -2.52
C SER A 111 -8.18 26.72 -3.19
N LYS A 112 -7.11 26.52 -2.41
CA LYS A 112 -5.76 26.21 -2.91
C LYS A 112 -4.98 25.28 -1.99
N VAL A 113 -4.11 24.45 -2.57
CA VAL A 113 -3.29 23.47 -1.84
C VAL A 113 -1.89 23.33 -2.43
N VAL A 114 -0.86 23.34 -1.56
CA VAL A 114 0.55 23.09 -1.91
C VAL A 114 1.26 22.39 -0.75
N SER A 115 2.37 21.70 -1.01
CA SER A 115 3.14 21.01 0.02
C SER A 115 4.64 21.33 -0.03
N SER A 116 5.29 21.15 1.12
CA SER A 116 6.74 21.12 1.26
C SER A 116 7.12 19.75 1.80
N SER A 117 7.81 18.96 0.98
CA SER A 117 8.31 17.65 1.38
C SER A 117 9.39 17.75 2.45
N ALA A 118 10.27 18.74 2.33
CA ALA A 118 11.35 19.02 3.26
C ALA A 118 10.83 19.31 4.68
N ALA A 119 9.74 20.07 4.80
CA ALA A 119 9.10 20.35 6.08
C ALA A 119 8.07 19.28 6.50
N GLY A 120 7.64 18.40 5.59
CA GLY A 120 6.63 17.37 5.84
C GLY A 120 5.22 17.94 6.06
N ILE A 121 4.91 19.05 5.41
CA ILE A 121 3.66 19.81 5.62
C ILE A 121 2.91 20.07 4.31
N VAL A 122 1.60 20.26 4.45
CA VAL A 122 0.73 20.77 3.38
C VAL A 122 0.07 22.07 3.86
N CYS A 123 0.08 23.07 2.99
CA CYS A 123 -0.47 24.38 3.20
C CYS A 123 -1.77 24.50 2.39
N VAL A 124 -2.85 24.92 3.04
CA VAL A 124 -4.18 25.01 2.46
C VAL A 124 -4.71 26.43 2.61
N GLY A 125 -4.97 27.09 1.49
CA GLY A 125 -5.62 28.39 1.40
C GLY A 125 -7.13 28.26 1.29
N GLY A 126 -7.87 29.18 1.90
CA GLY A 126 -9.34 29.20 1.89
C GLY A 126 -9.95 30.40 1.16
N GLU A 127 -11.23 30.26 0.78
CA GLU A 127 -12.09 31.37 0.36
C GLU A 127 -12.32 32.38 1.51
N ASP A 128 -12.06 31.98 2.77
CA ASP A 128 -12.11 32.82 3.96
C ASP A 128 -10.82 33.63 4.22
N GLY A 129 -9.87 33.56 3.28
CA GLY A 129 -8.60 34.28 3.33
C GLY A 129 -7.59 33.76 4.32
N ARG A 130 -7.84 32.60 4.92
CA ARG A 130 -6.90 31.94 5.83
C ARG A 130 -5.95 31.03 5.06
N VAL A 131 -4.74 30.87 5.60
CA VAL A 131 -3.78 29.88 5.14
C VAL A 131 -3.41 28.99 6.32
N ASN A 132 -3.80 27.72 6.26
CA ASN A 132 -3.60 26.74 7.33
C ASN A 132 -2.49 25.77 6.93
N VAL A 133 -1.67 25.37 7.89
CA VAL A 133 -0.60 24.39 7.72
C VAL A 133 -0.98 23.11 8.46
N PHE A 134 -0.87 21.99 7.78
CA PHE A 134 -1.15 20.66 8.32
C PHE A 134 0.08 19.77 8.19
N ASP A 135 0.24 18.88 9.15
CA ASP A 135 1.24 17.81 9.12
C ASP A 135 0.78 16.72 8.14
N ILE A 136 1.62 16.35 7.17
CA ILE A 136 1.25 15.36 6.14
C ILE A 136 1.00 13.96 6.73
N PRO A 137 1.87 13.41 7.60
CA PRO A 137 1.66 12.08 8.16
C PRO A 137 0.33 11.92 8.93
N THR A 138 -0.09 12.95 9.67
CA THR A 138 -1.23 12.86 10.59
C THR A 138 -2.48 13.62 10.15
N ALA A 139 -2.39 14.48 9.12
CA ALA A 139 -3.41 15.45 8.73
C ALA A 139 -3.86 16.42 9.84
N LYS A 140 -3.08 16.53 10.92
CA LYS A 140 -3.42 17.43 12.04
C LYS A 140 -2.97 18.86 11.73
N PRO A 141 -3.75 19.87 12.16
CA PRO A 141 -3.34 21.26 12.02
C PRO A 141 -2.08 21.54 12.84
N VAL A 142 -1.09 22.15 12.22
CA VAL A 142 0.15 22.61 12.84
C VAL A 142 -0.01 24.06 13.28
N THR A 143 -0.41 24.94 12.35
CA THR A 143 -0.60 26.37 12.63
C THR A 143 -1.49 27.02 11.56
N GLU A 144 -2.02 28.21 11.85
CA GLU A 144 -2.56 29.15 10.89
C GLU A 144 -1.52 30.26 10.64
N LEU A 145 -1.25 30.64 9.39
CA LEU A 145 -0.24 31.64 9.07
C LEU A 145 -0.77 33.05 9.32
N ALA A 146 0.00 33.86 10.05
CA ALA A 146 -0.36 35.25 10.35
C ALA A 146 0.01 36.22 9.22
N GLY A 147 -0.58 37.42 9.23
CA GLY A 147 -0.26 38.50 8.28
C GLY A 147 -0.92 38.37 6.90
N VAL A 148 -1.94 37.53 6.79
CA VAL A 148 -2.79 37.36 5.58
C VAL A 148 -3.55 38.65 5.23
N SER A 149 -4.03 38.75 3.98
CA SER A 149 -4.91 39.86 3.56
C SER A 149 -6.29 39.80 4.24
N GLY A 150 -6.83 38.59 4.40
CA GLY A 150 -8.21 38.37 4.86
C GLY A 150 -9.21 38.19 3.71
N GLU A 151 -8.82 38.49 2.47
CA GLU A 151 -9.55 38.17 1.25
C GLU A 151 -9.26 36.74 0.76
N ALA A 152 -10.09 36.19 -0.14
CA ALA A 152 -9.94 34.82 -0.63
C ALA A 152 -8.54 34.51 -1.19
N VAL A 153 -8.00 33.32 -0.88
CA VAL A 153 -6.73 32.86 -1.46
C VAL A 153 -6.98 32.36 -2.88
N VAL A 154 -6.37 33.04 -3.86
CA VAL A 154 -6.60 32.80 -5.29
C VAL A 154 -5.50 31.98 -5.95
N ALA A 155 -4.26 32.01 -5.43
CA ALA A 155 -3.16 31.16 -5.89
C ALA A 155 -2.12 30.93 -4.79
N MET A 156 -1.43 29.78 -4.83
CA MET A 156 -0.37 29.42 -3.88
C MET A 156 0.81 28.77 -4.61
N SER A 157 2.02 28.95 -4.09
CA SER A 157 3.22 28.29 -4.61
C SER A 157 4.26 28.10 -3.50
N VAL A 158 5.02 27.01 -3.57
CA VAL A 158 6.16 26.73 -2.69
C VAL A 158 7.45 26.90 -3.49
N SER A 159 8.46 27.48 -2.86
CA SER A 159 9.80 27.69 -3.45
C SER A 159 10.46 26.37 -3.86
N LYS A 160 11.40 26.40 -4.81
CA LYS A 160 12.14 25.21 -5.24
C LYS A 160 12.98 24.60 -4.11
N ALA A 161 13.50 25.42 -3.20
CA ALA A 161 14.17 24.97 -1.98
C ALA A 161 13.21 24.48 -0.88
N GLU A 162 11.89 24.49 -1.13
CA GLU A 162 10.82 24.06 -0.23
C GLU A 162 10.77 24.73 1.16
N ASN A 163 11.40 25.90 1.30
CA ASN A 163 11.49 26.63 2.55
C ASN A 163 10.64 27.91 2.58
N LYS A 164 10.03 28.33 1.47
CA LYS A 164 9.11 29.47 1.42
C LYS A 164 7.77 29.08 0.81
N LEU A 165 6.72 29.75 1.26
CA LEU A 165 5.38 29.70 0.69
C LEU A 165 4.98 31.11 0.25
N ALA A 166 4.44 31.25 -0.95
CA ALA A 166 3.75 32.44 -1.41
C ALA A 166 2.24 32.15 -1.52
N ALA A 167 1.40 33.07 -1.07
CA ALA A 167 -0.04 33.07 -1.32
C ALA A 167 -0.47 34.42 -1.88
N ALA A 168 -1.23 34.39 -2.98
CA ALA A 168 -1.89 35.53 -3.57
C ALA A 168 -3.36 35.56 -3.12
N PHE A 169 -3.84 36.77 -2.87
CA PHE A 169 -5.18 37.06 -2.38
C PHE A 169 -5.97 37.85 -3.44
N ALA A 170 -7.30 37.79 -3.38
CA ALA A 170 -8.18 38.42 -4.37
C ALA A 170 -8.02 39.96 -4.47
N ASP A 171 -7.51 40.62 -3.43
CA ASP A 171 -7.17 42.06 -3.43
C ASP A 171 -5.85 42.40 -4.13
N GLY A 172 -5.17 41.42 -4.75
CA GLY A 172 -3.87 41.59 -5.38
C GLY A 172 -2.68 41.64 -4.40
N THR A 173 -2.94 41.44 -3.09
CA THR A 173 -1.89 41.25 -2.10
C THR A 173 -1.25 39.88 -2.29
N ILE A 174 0.08 39.81 -2.20
CA ILE A 174 0.83 38.57 -2.12
C ILE A 174 1.63 38.58 -0.83
N VAL A 175 1.54 37.49 -0.08
CA VAL A 175 2.30 37.31 1.16
C VAL A 175 3.21 36.12 1.02
N VAL A 176 4.45 36.26 1.48
CA VAL A 176 5.46 35.21 1.48
C VAL A 176 5.89 34.91 2.91
N TRP A 177 5.90 33.63 3.26
CA TRP A 177 6.36 33.13 4.55
C TRP A 177 7.58 32.25 4.40
N ASP A 178 8.47 32.30 5.40
CA ASP A 178 9.44 31.23 5.66
C ASP A 178 8.71 30.09 6.36
N LEU A 179 8.82 28.88 5.80
CA LEU A 179 8.21 27.67 6.36
C LEU A 179 8.99 27.15 7.58
N ASN A 180 10.24 27.60 7.78
CA ASN A 180 10.99 27.41 9.01
C ASN A 180 10.59 28.50 10.01
N GLY A 181 9.60 28.19 10.84
CA GLY A 181 9.13 29.09 11.90
C GLY A 181 7.97 30.00 11.49
N TYR A 182 7.43 29.84 10.28
CA TYR A 182 6.16 30.42 9.82
C TYR A 182 6.10 31.96 9.85
N GLN A 183 7.25 32.60 9.65
CA GLN A 183 7.38 34.06 9.69
C GLN A 183 7.10 34.69 8.34
N ASN A 184 6.45 35.85 8.34
CA ASN A 184 6.29 36.67 7.14
C ASN A 184 7.65 37.26 6.72
N VAL A 185 8.07 37.00 5.49
CA VAL A 185 9.35 37.50 4.96
C VAL A 185 9.18 38.52 3.84
N ALA A 186 8.02 38.55 3.18
CA ALA A 186 7.69 39.59 2.21
C ALA A 186 6.18 39.80 2.09
N LYS A 187 5.79 41.04 1.75
CA LYS A 187 4.43 41.41 1.37
C LYS A 187 4.48 42.31 0.16
N LEU A 188 3.87 41.87 -0.94
CA LEU A 188 3.79 42.61 -2.20
C LEU A 188 2.36 43.08 -2.39
N ASN A 189 2.18 44.29 -2.92
CA ASN A 189 0.89 44.76 -3.40
C ASN A 189 1.04 45.11 -4.87
N THR A 190 0.36 44.35 -5.72
CA THR A 190 0.53 44.42 -7.17
C THR A 190 -0.26 45.57 -7.82
N ARG A 191 -1.18 46.21 -7.07
CA ARG A 191 -2.04 47.33 -7.50
C ARG A 191 -2.87 47.06 -8.77
N HIS A 192 -3.02 45.82 -9.20
CA HIS A 192 -3.78 45.48 -10.40
C HIS A 192 -5.28 45.59 -10.14
N GLU A 193 -6.03 46.10 -11.12
CA GLU A 193 -7.50 46.10 -11.11
C GLU A 193 -8.10 44.72 -11.43
N ASN A 194 -7.28 43.84 -12.01
CA ASN A 194 -7.66 42.50 -12.46
C ASN A 194 -7.22 41.42 -11.45
N GLU A 195 -8.01 40.35 -11.33
CA GLU A 195 -7.76 39.28 -10.38
C GLU A 195 -6.49 38.47 -10.73
N LEU A 196 -5.69 38.16 -9.71
CA LEU A 196 -4.54 37.26 -9.86
C LEU A 196 -5.03 35.82 -9.96
N THR A 197 -4.55 35.08 -10.95
CA THR A 197 -4.98 33.70 -11.19
C THR A 197 -3.86 32.68 -11.00
N ARG A 198 -2.59 33.11 -11.08
CA ARG A 198 -1.41 32.24 -10.96
C ARG A 198 -0.25 32.94 -10.26
N ILE A 199 0.50 32.17 -9.47
CA ILE A 199 1.81 32.56 -8.95
C ILE A 199 2.78 31.37 -9.00
N ALA A 200 4.05 31.65 -9.23
CA ALA A 200 5.12 30.64 -9.16
C ALA A 200 6.43 31.29 -8.69
N PHE A 201 7.19 30.60 -7.86
CA PHE A 201 8.60 30.96 -7.62
C PHE A 201 9.44 30.74 -8.89
N THR A 202 10.40 31.61 -9.12
CA THR A 202 11.48 31.35 -10.07
C THR A 202 12.44 30.31 -9.49
N ASP A 203 13.21 29.62 -10.34
CA ASP A 203 14.19 28.60 -9.94
C ASP A 203 15.25 29.14 -8.96
N SER A 204 15.44 30.46 -8.94
CA SER A 204 16.33 31.14 -8.00
C SER A 204 15.75 31.38 -6.60
N ASP A 205 14.43 31.20 -6.40
CA ASP A 205 13.66 31.52 -5.19
C ASP A 205 13.75 33.00 -4.71
N LYS A 206 14.22 33.90 -5.58
CA LYS A 206 14.36 35.35 -5.33
C LYS A 206 13.28 36.20 -5.99
N SER A 207 12.49 35.60 -6.86
CA SER A 207 11.44 36.33 -7.59
C SER A 207 10.18 35.47 -7.70
N LEU A 208 9.05 36.14 -7.90
CA LEU A 208 7.78 35.51 -8.22
C LEU A 208 7.37 35.88 -9.65
N LEU A 209 6.94 34.89 -10.41
CA LEU A 209 6.15 35.09 -11.61
C LEU A 209 4.68 35.15 -11.20
N ILE A 210 4.02 36.23 -11.56
CA ILE A 210 2.59 36.45 -11.28
C ILE A 210 1.85 36.60 -12.61
N ALA A 211 0.64 36.08 -12.68
CA ALA A 211 -0.22 36.23 -13.84
C ALA A 211 -1.69 36.32 -13.41
N GLY A 212 -2.51 36.99 -14.21
CA GLY A 212 -3.90 37.26 -13.86
C GLY A 212 -4.77 37.57 -15.07
N GLU A 213 -6.04 37.87 -14.78
CA GLU A 213 -7.06 38.11 -15.79
C GLU A 213 -6.69 39.23 -16.77
N GLY A 214 -7.12 39.05 -18.02
CA GLY A 214 -6.78 39.98 -19.09
C GLY A 214 -5.33 39.80 -19.58
N GLY A 215 -4.71 38.64 -19.35
CA GLY A 215 -3.49 38.21 -20.02
C GLY A 215 -2.21 38.91 -19.60
N PHE A 216 -2.16 39.53 -18.40
CA PHE A 216 -0.91 40.10 -17.90
C PHE A 216 -0.03 39.04 -17.24
N SER A 217 1.28 39.22 -17.31
CA SER A 217 2.25 38.41 -16.57
C SER A 217 3.44 39.28 -16.19
N GLU A 218 3.93 39.17 -14.95
CA GLU A 218 4.99 40.01 -14.41
C GLU A 218 5.94 39.23 -13.51
N VAL A 219 7.19 39.65 -13.48
CA VAL A 219 8.20 39.13 -12.56
C VAL A 219 8.44 40.16 -11.46
N TRP A 220 8.31 39.73 -10.21
CA TRP A 220 8.48 40.56 -9.02
C TRP A 220 9.67 40.10 -8.20
N ASP A 221 10.52 41.05 -7.83
CA ASP A 221 11.67 40.82 -6.96
C ASP A 221 11.21 40.80 -5.50
N LEU A 222 11.53 39.72 -4.77
CA LEU A 222 11.10 39.53 -3.38
C LEU A 222 11.89 40.39 -2.40
N ASP A 223 13.19 40.57 -2.63
CA ASP A 223 14.07 41.33 -1.73
C ASP A 223 13.76 42.84 -1.80
N GLN A 224 13.44 43.32 -3.01
CA GLN A 224 13.16 44.73 -3.27
C GLN A 224 11.67 45.06 -3.22
N ALA A 225 10.81 44.05 -3.06
CA ALA A 225 9.35 44.14 -3.05
C ALA A 225 8.78 44.99 -4.21
N ARG A 226 9.34 44.83 -5.41
CA ARG A 226 8.96 45.63 -6.60
C ARG A 226 8.94 44.81 -7.87
N LYS A 227 8.15 45.27 -8.84
CA LYS A 227 8.15 44.74 -10.20
C LYS A 227 9.54 44.87 -10.82
N LYS A 228 10.08 43.74 -11.29
CA LYS A 228 11.34 43.64 -12.03
C LYS A 228 11.11 43.80 -13.53
N SER A 229 10.09 43.14 -14.07
CA SER A 229 9.74 43.19 -15.49
C SER A 229 8.27 42.80 -15.73
N SER A 230 7.70 43.27 -16.84
CA SER A 230 6.41 42.78 -17.36
C SER A 230 6.66 41.97 -18.64
N LEU A 231 5.93 40.88 -18.81
CA LEU A 231 5.90 40.11 -20.05
C LEU A 231 4.90 40.78 -21.02
N PRO A 232 5.02 40.52 -22.34
CA PRO A 232 4.03 40.96 -23.32
C PRO A 232 2.65 40.43 -22.96
N LYS A 233 1.65 41.31 -23.02
CA LYS A 233 0.26 40.96 -22.74
C LYS A 233 -0.24 39.90 -23.73
N GLN A 234 -0.83 38.82 -23.21
CA GLN A 234 -1.50 37.77 -23.97
C GLN A 234 -2.96 38.14 -24.26
N SER A 235 -3.57 37.52 -25.27
CA SER A 235 -4.97 37.81 -25.64
C SER A 235 -5.96 37.08 -24.73
N GLY A 236 -5.61 35.86 -24.33
CA GLY A 236 -6.39 35.05 -23.39
C GLY A 236 -5.84 35.11 -21.98
N ASP A 237 -6.53 34.42 -21.07
CA ASP A 237 -6.09 34.29 -19.68
C ASP A 237 -4.94 33.28 -19.56
N PRO A 238 -3.95 33.54 -18.69
CA PRO A 238 -2.78 32.69 -18.55
C PRO A 238 -3.16 31.34 -17.94
N LEU A 239 -2.95 30.24 -18.67
CA LEU A 239 -3.18 28.88 -18.16
C LEU A 239 -2.00 28.37 -17.34
N GLY A 240 -0.79 28.77 -17.72
CA GLY A 240 0.42 28.42 -16.99
C GLY A 240 1.64 29.19 -17.48
N ALA A 241 2.66 29.23 -16.63
CA ALA A 241 3.95 29.77 -16.98
C ALA A 241 5.07 29.01 -16.26
N TRP A 242 6.17 28.78 -16.97
CA TRP A 242 7.26 27.92 -16.53
C TRP A 242 8.61 28.59 -16.82
N GLU A 243 9.57 28.38 -15.94
CA GLU A 243 10.96 28.77 -16.14
C GLU A 243 11.81 27.53 -16.48
N SER A 244 12.74 27.69 -17.41
CA SER A 244 13.72 26.66 -17.74
C SER A 244 14.95 26.79 -16.84
N ASN A 245 15.77 25.75 -16.78
CA ASN A 245 17.06 25.81 -16.08
C ASN A 245 18.02 26.90 -16.61
N SER A 246 17.80 27.42 -17.83
CA SER A 246 18.57 28.55 -18.39
C SER A 246 17.97 29.92 -18.02
N GLY A 247 16.85 29.94 -17.32
CA GLY A 247 16.07 31.13 -16.97
C GLY A 247 15.03 31.53 -18.02
N ASP A 248 14.93 30.81 -19.15
CA ASP A 248 13.94 31.14 -20.18
C ASP A 248 12.53 30.96 -19.64
N LEU A 249 11.62 31.85 -20.01
CA LEU A 249 10.22 31.80 -19.57
C LEU A 249 9.33 31.35 -20.72
N ILE A 250 8.43 30.42 -20.47
CA ILE A 250 7.34 30.04 -21.38
C ILE A 250 6.02 30.32 -20.68
N ASN A 251 5.10 31.00 -21.37
CA ASN A 251 3.72 31.19 -20.94
C ASN A 251 2.76 30.77 -22.06
N VAL A 252 1.62 30.20 -21.66
CA VAL A 252 0.56 29.76 -22.57
C VAL A 252 -0.77 30.27 -22.05
N ASP A 253 -1.55 30.90 -22.93
CA ASP A 253 -2.90 31.40 -22.61
C ASP A 253 -4.01 30.43 -23.05
N SER A 254 -5.24 30.73 -22.64
CA SER A 254 -6.45 29.97 -22.95
C SER A 254 -6.77 29.89 -24.44
N ASP A 255 -6.28 30.84 -25.24
CA ASP A 255 -6.44 30.87 -26.71
C ASP A 255 -5.40 30.01 -27.44
N GLY A 256 -4.49 29.38 -26.69
CA GLY A 256 -3.39 28.55 -27.19
C GLY A 256 -2.19 29.34 -27.70
N ASN A 257 -2.08 30.64 -27.39
CA ASN A 257 -0.89 31.42 -27.73
C ASN A 257 0.24 31.10 -26.75
N LEU A 258 1.31 30.50 -27.27
CA LEU A 258 2.55 30.28 -26.52
C LEU A 258 3.51 31.42 -26.80
N GLN A 259 4.05 32.04 -25.75
CA GLN A 259 5.24 32.88 -25.86
C GLN A 259 6.42 32.24 -25.12
N TRP A 260 7.60 32.35 -25.72
CA TRP A 260 8.87 31.94 -25.15
C TRP A 260 9.77 33.17 -25.10
N LEU A 261 10.26 33.52 -23.91
CA LEU A 261 11.10 34.66 -23.66
C LEU A 261 12.50 34.21 -23.22
N GLU A 262 13.54 34.79 -23.82
CA GLU A 262 14.94 34.56 -23.44
C GLU A 262 15.37 35.48 -22.29
N GLN A 263 16.21 34.97 -21.39
CA GLN A 263 16.93 35.78 -20.40
C GLN A 263 18.38 36.08 -20.83
N PRO A 264 18.97 37.20 -20.38
CA PRO A 264 18.34 38.28 -19.61
C PRO A 264 17.68 39.34 -20.52
N GLY A 265 16.44 39.72 -20.22
CA GLY A 265 15.81 40.90 -20.84
C GLY A 265 14.41 40.69 -21.42
N GLY A 266 13.89 39.46 -21.45
CA GLY A 266 12.50 39.18 -21.81
C GLY A 266 12.19 39.43 -23.29
N GLN A 267 13.17 39.29 -24.18
CA GLN A 267 12.88 39.34 -25.62
C GLN A 267 12.09 38.10 -26.01
N VAL A 268 11.02 38.31 -26.77
CA VAL A 268 10.17 37.23 -27.28
C VAL A 268 10.96 36.48 -28.36
N ARG A 269 11.44 35.30 -28.00
CA ARG A 269 12.10 34.34 -28.89
C ARG A 269 11.10 33.68 -29.83
N LEU A 270 9.92 33.36 -29.30
CA LEU A 270 8.85 32.70 -30.04
C LEU A 270 7.50 33.24 -29.56
N ASN A 271 6.62 33.54 -30.50
CA ASN A 271 5.21 33.78 -30.23
C ASN A 271 4.41 33.02 -31.30
N LYS A 272 3.76 31.94 -30.90
CA LYS A 272 3.07 31.04 -31.82
C LYS A 272 1.80 30.49 -31.19
N LYS A 273 0.72 30.53 -31.98
CA LYS A 273 -0.51 29.83 -31.64
C LYS A 273 -0.32 28.33 -31.87
N ILE A 274 -0.57 27.54 -30.83
CA ILE A 274 -0.55 26.08 -30.89
C ILE A 274 -1.91 25.60 -31.40
N ASP A 275 -1.89 24.65 -32.31
CA ASP A 275 -3.12 24.01 -32.79
C ASP A 275 -3.59 22.95 -31.79
N ALA A 276 -4.29 23.40 -30.75
CA ALA A 276 -4.95 22.53 -29.79
C ALA A 276 -6.14 21.78 -30.42
N GLY A 277 -6.72 22.31 -31.51
CA GLY A 277 -7.87 21.76 -32.24
C GLY A 277 -9.22 21.83 -31.51
N ASP A 278 -9.24 22.20 -30.24
CA ASP A 278 -10.40 22.38 -29.38
C ASP A 278 -10.00 23.31 -28.21
N ASP A 279 -10.95 23.65 -27.33
CA ASP A 279 -10.74 24.50 -26.16
C ASP A 279 -9.74 23.87 -25.19
N LEU A 280 -8.75 24.68 -24.82
CA LEU A 280 -7.62 24.27 -23.99
C LEU A 280 -8.03 24.31 -22.51
N VAL A 281 -7.81 23.19 -21.81
CA VAL A 281 -8.17 23.05 -20.39
C VAL A 281 -6.95 23.21 -19.50
N SER A 282 -5.89 22.43 -19.77
CA SER A 282 -4.64 22.49 -19.00
C SER A 282 -3.42 22.31 -19.90
N VAL A 283 -2.29 22.84 -19.43
CA VAL A 283 -1.01 22.81 -20.12
C VAL A 283 0.08 22.37 -19.15
N ALA A 284 1.02 21.55 -19.61
CA ALA A 284 2.24 21.23 -18.88
C ALA A 284 3.46 21.29 -19.80
N VAL A 285 4.59 21.77 -19.28
CA VAL A 285 5.86 21.85 -20.00
C VAL A 285 6.92 21.03 -19.29
N SER A 286 7.71 20.27 -20.06
CA SER A 286 8.97 19.68 -19.59
C SER A 286 10.10 20.08 -20.53
N PHE A 287 11.00 20.94 -20.03
CA PHE A 287 12.20 21.33 -20.75
C PHE A 287 13.18 20.16 -20.91
N ASN A 288 13.29 19.29 -19.90
CA ASN A 288 14.19 18.13 -19.91
C ASN A 288 13.80 17.10 -20.98
N ALA A 289 12.49 16.82 -21.09
CA ALA A 289 11.98 15.90 -22.11
C ALA A 289 11.73 16.58 -23.47
N ASN A 290 11.87 17.91 -23.55
CA ASN A 290 11.49 18.71 -24.73
C ASN A 290 10.01 18.46 -25.13
N LEU A 291 9.11 18.43 -24.14
CA LEU A 291 7.69 18.13 -24.35
C LEU A 291 6.79 19.26 -23.83
N LEU A 292 5.68 19.45 -24.54
CA LEU A 292 4.54 20.26 -24.16
C LEU A 292 3.29 19.36 -24.21
N ALA A 293 2.56 19.26 -23.11
CA ALA A 293 1.30 18.53 -23.03
C ALA A 293 0.12 19.50 -22.95
N LEU A 294 -0.93 19.23 -23.71
CA LEU A 294 -2.17 20.00 -23.72
C LEU A 294 -3.34 19.04 -23.49
N SER A 295 -4.24 19.34 -22.54
CA SER A 295 -5.54 18.69 -22.45
C SER A 295 -6.62 19.59 -23.03
N THR A 296 -7.58 19.00 -23.71
CA THR A 296 -8.72 19.72 -24.30
C THR A 296 -10.05 19.13 -23.85
N ASN A 297 -11.15 19.86 -24.10
CA ASN A 297 -12.51 19.36 -23.86
C ASN A 297 -12.91 18.15 -24.73
N ALA A 298 -12.08 17.74 -25.70
CA ALA A 298 -12.31 16.61 -26.58
C ALA A 298 -11.89 15.24 -25.99
N ASN A 299 -11.70 15.14 -24.66
CA ASN A 299 -11.20 13.95 -23.96
C ASN A 299 -9.89 13.41 -24.57
N GLN A 300 -8.94 14.32 -24.82
CA GLN A 300 -7.66 14.02 -25.41
C GLN A 300 -6.54 14.81 -24.74
N ILE A 301 -5.36 14.19 -24.67
CA ILE A 301 -4.10 14.86 -24.40
C ILE A 301 -3.26 14.86 -25.67
N LYS A 302 -2.79 16.03 -26.10
CA LYS A 302 -1.86 16.19 -27.21
C LYS A 302 -0.47 16.50 -26.67
N LEU A 303 0.52 15.72 -27.08
CA LEU A 303 1.93 15.92 -26.75
C LEU A 303 2.65 16.51 -27.96
N PHE A 304 3.31 17.64 -27.78
CA PHE A 304 4.11 18.33 -28.79
C PHE A 304 5.59 18.29 -28.41
N ASN A 305 6.47 18.22 -29.41
CA ASN A 305 7.86 18.60 -29.23
C ASN A 305 7.91 20.10 -28.92
N LEU A 306 8.45 20.46 -27.75
CA LEU A 306 8.52 21.85 -27.31
C LEU A 306 9.31 22.70 -28.31
N ASN A 307 10.48 22.21 -28.72
CA ASN A 307 11.24 22.77 -29.83
C ASN A 307 10.52 22.52 -31.16
N GLY A 308 10.06 23.59 -31.80
CA GLY A 308 9.38 23.57 -33.10
C GLY A 308 7.85 23.44 -33.03
N LEU A 309 7.30 23.06 -31.86
CA LEU A 309 5.86 22.92 -31.62
C LEU A 309 5.19 21.99 -32.65
N THR A 310 5.78 20.81 -32.85
CA THR A 310 5.26 19.76 -33.72
C THR A 310 4.57 18.68 -32.89
N LEU A 311 3.39 18.22 -33.34
CA LEU A 311 2.66 17.16 -32.65
C LEU A 311 3.50 15.87 -32.64
N ALA A 312 3.85 15.40 -31.44
CA ALA A 312 4.60 14.18 -31.22
C ALA A 312 3.67 12.98 -31.05
N LYS A 313 2.66 13.08 -30.17
CA LYS A 313 1.73 12.00 -29.82
C LYS A 313 0.36 12.52 -29.40
N GLN A 314 -0.62 11.62 -29.38
CA GLN A 314 -1.94 11.85 -28.80
C GLN A 314 -2.32 10.69 -27.88
N ILE A 315 -2.99 11.01 -26.78
CA ILE A 315 -3.53 10.06 -25.81
C ILE A 315 -5.04 10.31 -25.76
N ALA A 316 -5.84 9.30 -26.08
CA ALA A 316 -7.27 9.33 -25.82
C ALA A 316 -7.51 9.11 -24.33
N THR A 317 -8.31 9.97 -23.70
CA THR A 317 -8.66 9.83 -22.28
C THR A 317 -10.15 9.46 -22.17
N PRO A 318 -10.54 8.72 -21.12
CA PRO A 318 -11.94 8.35 -20.94
C PRO A 318 -12.84 9.56 -20.65
N GLU A 319 -12.26 10.58 -20.01
CA GLU A 319 -12.92 11.81 -19.56
C GLU A 319 -11.98 13.00 -19.83
N SER A 320 -12.49 14.22 -19.68
CA SER A 320 -11.68 15.44 -19.81
C SER A 320 -10.69 15.55 -18.65
N ILE A 321 -9.48 16.03 -18.93
CA ILE A 321 -8.39 16.14 -17.96
C ILE A 321 -8.23 17.60 -17.53
N SER A 322 -8.53 17.88 -16.26
CA SER A 322 -8.60 19.24 -15.71
C SER A 322 -7.23 19.80 -15.31
N HIS A 323 -6.29 18.94 -14.91
CA HIS A 323 -4.96 19.33 -14.47
C HIS A 323 -3.92 18.43 -15.12
N LEU A 324 -2.81 19.00 -15.59
CA LEU A 324 -1.69 18.25 -16.18
C LEU A 324 -0.37 18.68 -15.55
N GLN A 325 0.49 17.71 -15.26
CA GLN A 325 1.87 17.99 -14.83
C GLN A 325 2.83 16.87 -15.26
N PHE A 326 4.00 17.24 -15.76
CA PHE A 326 5.08 16.30 -16.02
C PHE A 326 5.78 15.94 -14.72
N ILE A 327 6.18 14.67 -14.59
CA ILE A 327 7.00 14.15 -13.50
C ILE A 327 8.17 13.33 -14.07
N ASN A 328 9.10 12.94 -13.21
CA ASN A 328 10.25 12.11 -13.51
C ASN A 328 11.04 12.67 -14.70
N GLN A 329 11.33 13.97 -14.63
CA GLN A 329 12.01 14.72 -15.69
C GLN A 329 11.28 14.69 -17.05
N GLY A 330 9.95 14.54 -17.05
CA GLY A 330 9.11 14.49 -18.24
C GLY A 330 9.02 13.12 -18.91
N LYS A 331 9.48 12.05 -18.25
CA LYS A 331 9.25 10.67 -18.71
C LYS A 331 7.80 10.23 -18.47
N GLN A 332 7.14 10.85 -17.50
CA GLN A 332 5.77 10.54 -17.12
C GLN A 332 4.94 11.82 -17.06
N LEU A 333 3.65 11.66 -17.31
CA LEU A 333 2.65 12.71 -17.25
C LEU A 333 1.58 12.29 -16.26
N VAL A 334 1.16 13.21 -15.40
CA VAL A 334 0.07 13.03 -14.45
C VAL A 334 -1.08 13.94 -14.86
N GLY A 335 -2.31 13.47 -14.72
CA GLY A 335 -3.47 14.34 -14.86
C GLY A 335 -4.70 13.86 -14.13
N ALA A 336 -5.51 14.82 -13.70
CA ALA A 336 -6.76 14.56 -12.99
C ALA A 336 -7.95 14.59 -13.96
N ASP A 337 -8.80 13.57 -13.90
CA ASP A 337 -10.07 13.58 -14.64
C ASP A 337 -11.19 14.29 -13.87
N GLN A 338 -12.36 14.42 -14.50
CA GLN A 338 -13.55 15.04 -13.91
C GLN A 338 -14.12 14.28 -12.69
N LYS A 339 -13.74 13.02 -12.50
CA LYS A 339 -14.16 12.17 -11.36
C LYS A 339 -13.18 12.23 -10.19
N GLY A 340 -12.06 12.92 -10.37
CA GLY A 340 -11.01 13.01 -9.37
C GLY A 340 -10.02 11.85 -9.39
N VAL A 341 -10.04 11.03 -10.43
CA VAL A 341 -9.03 9.98 -10.64
C VAL A 341 -7.78 10.64 -11.20
N LEU A 342 -6.66 10.35 -10.54
CA LEU A 342 -5.34 10.72 -11.05
C LEU A 342 -4.84 9.62 -11.97
N HIS A 343 -4.52 9.98 -13.19
CA HIS A 343 -3.95 9.10 -14.20
C HIS A 343 -2.47 9.39 -14.34
N VAL A 344 -1.67 8.33 -14.49
CA VAL A 344 -0.23 8.43 -14.76
C VAL A 344 0.06 7.76 -16.10
N TRP A 345 0.62 8.48 -17.05
CA TRP A 345 0.99 7.99 -18.37
C TRP A 345 2.51 7.98 -18.54
N ASP A 346 3.01 7.04 -19.34
CA ASP A 346 4.35 7.12 -19.90
C ASP A 346 4.33 8.11 -21.08
N SER A 347 5.10 9.19 -20.97
CA SER A 347 5.12 10.26 -21.99
C SER A 347 5.77 9.80 -23.30
N GLY A 348 6.71 8.85 -23.21
CA GLY A 348 7.43 8.30 -24.35
C GLY A 348 6.60 7.28 -25.13
N MET A 349 5.76 6.48 -24.48
CA MET A 349 4.91 5.45 -25.08
C MET A 349 3.47 5.95 -25.33
N ALA A 350 3.01 6.98 -24.62
CA ALA A 350 1.63 7.46 -24.62
C ALA A 350 0.63 6.39 -24.12
N THR A 351 1.07 5.58 -23.15
CA THR A 351 0.26 4.52 -22.52
C THR A 351 0.01 4.84 -21.07
N GLU A 352 -1.21 4.59 -20.60
CA GLU A 352 -1.54 4.68 -19.17
C GLU A 352 -0.77 3.60 -18.38
N LEU A 353 -0.15 4.02 -17.29
CA LEU A 353 0.59 3.18 -16.37
C LEU A 353 -0.30 2.84 -15.16
N LEU A 354 -0.88 3.86 -14.54
CA LEU A 354 -1.57 3.77 -13.24
C LEU A 354 -2.80 4.68 -13.21
N LYS A 355 -3.75 4.29 -12.36
CA LYS A 355 -4.83 5.13 -11.84
C LYS A 355 -4.72 5.18 -10.33
N LEU A 356 -4.75 6.37 -9.76
CA LEU A 356 -4.79 6.65 -8.33
C LEU A 356 -6.20 7.16 -8.02
N ILE A 357 -6.94 6.39 -7.24
CA ILE A 357 -8.37 6.57 -6.99
C ILE A 357 -8.52 6.93 -5.52
N SER A 358 -8.96 8.16 -5.26
CA SER A 358 -9.38 8.62 -3.94
C SER A 358 -10.89 8.40 -3.80
N THR A 359 -11.33 7.84 -2.68
CA THR A 359 -12.75 7.70 -2.31
C THR A 359 -13.02 8.46 -1.02
N ASP A 360 -14.28 8.53 -0.59
CA ASP A 360 -14.68 9.23 0.64
C ASP A 360 -13.92 8.79 1.90
N SER A 361 -13.58 7.50 1.99
CA SER A 361 -12.98 6.91 3.20
C SER A 361 -11.68 6.12 2.95
N GLY A 362 -11.25 5.97 1.70
CA GLY A 362 -10.05 5.20 1.37
C GLY A 362 -9.52 5.50 -0.02
N TRP A 363 -8.56 4.69 -0.46
CA TRP A 363 -7.86 4.85 -1.72
C TRP A 363 -7.56 3.50 -2.38
N THR A 364 -7.40 3.51 -3.70
CA THR A 364 -7.03 2.36 -4.53
C THR A 364 -6.11 2.82 -5.67
N VAL A 365 -5.09 2.03 -5.99
CA VAL A 365 -4.23 2.18 -7.16
C VAL A 365 -4.48 1.00 -8.08
N VAL A 366 -4.65 1.24 -9.38
CA VAL A 366 -4.84 0.17 -10.40
C VAL A 366 -3.91 0.42 -11.57
N ASP A 367 -3.16 -0.59 -12.01
CA ASP A 367 -2.32 -0.50 -13.20
C ASP A 367 -3.01 -0.96 -14.49
N ASN A 368 -2.31 -0.84 -15.62
CA ASN A 368 -2.84 -1.23 -16.93
C ASN A 368 -3.01 -2.74 -17.16
N ALA A 369 -2.50 -3.60 -16.28
CA ALA A 369 -2.76 -5.03 -16.29
C ALA A 369 -3.97 -5.40 -15.42
N GLY A 370 -4.44 -4.45 -14.60
CA GLY A 370 -5.48 -4.66 -13.60
C GLY A 370 -4.91 -5.09 -12.25
N ARG A 371 -3.59 -5.06 -12.05
CA ARG A 371 -3.00 -5.20 -10.71
C ARG A 371 -3.39 -4.00 -9.87
N PHE A 372 -3.49 -4.18 -8.56
CA PHE A 372 -3.94 -3.12 -7.68
C PHE A 372 -3.34 -3.18 -6.29
N ASP A 373 -3.30 -2.01 -5.65
CA ASP A 373 -3.14 -1.85 -4.21
C ASP A 373 -4.30 -1.01 -3.67
N SER A 374 -4.68 -1.19 -2.42
CA SER A 374 -5.80 -0.43 -1.86
C SER A 374 -5.83 -0.47 -0.33
N SER A 375 -6.28 0.63 0.25
CA SER A 375 -6.72 0.65 1.65
C SER A 375 -7.95 -0.24 1.88
N GLU A 376 -8.15 -0.67 3.13
CA GLU A 376 -9.34 -1.44 3.54
C GLU A 376 -10.65 -0.76 3.16
N ALA A 377 -10.73 0.56 3.36
CA ALA A 377 -11.94 1.34 3.10
C ALA A 377 -12.14 1.67 1.60
N GLY A 378 -11.07 1.70 0.81
CA GLY A 378 -11.12 1.98 -0.63
C GLY A 378 -11.51 0.76 -1.46
N MET A 379 -11.14 -0.44 -1.01
CA MET A 379 -11.32 -1.68 -1.77
C MET A 379 -12.78 -1.95 -2.21
N PRO A 380 -13.81 -1.83 -1.34
CA PRO A 380 -15.20 -2.12 -1.72
C PRO A 380 -15.77 -1.15 -2.76
N ASN A 381 -15.12 0.00 -2.91
CA ASN A 381 -15.53 1.05 -3.81
C ASN A 381 -15.02 0.84 -5.24
N VAL A 382 -14.22 -0.19 -5.51
CA VAL A 382 -13.68 -0.47 -6.85
C VAL A 382 -14.04 -1.89 -7.28
N SER A 383 -14.54 -2.02 -8.51
CA SER A 383 -14.92 -3.30 -9.09
C SER A 383 -14.74 -3.35 -10.59
N TRP A 384 -14.68 -4.56 -11.12
CA TRP A 384 -14.73 -4.85 -12.55
C TRP A 384 -16.15 -5.29 -12.91
N VAL A 385 -16.77 -4.63 -13.90
CA VAL A 385 -18.12 -4.95 -14.37
C VAL A 385 -18.03 -5.70 -15.69
N ALA A 386 -18.59 -6.91 -15.74
CA ALA A 386 -18.65 -7.74 -16.94
C ALA A 386 -20.00 -8.46 -17.04
N ALA A 387 -20.66 -8.41 -18.20
CA ALA A 387 -21.99 -8.98 -18.42
C ALA A 387 -23.00 -8.61 -17.31
N ASP A 388 -23.06 -7.33 -16.96
CA ASP A 388 -23.88 -6.76 -15.88
C ASP A 388 -23.62 -7.30 -14.47
N LYS A 389 -22.60 -8.16 -14.30
CA LYS A 389 -22.13 -8.60 -12.99
C LYS A 389 -21.07 -7.66 -12.47
N ASP A 390 -21.26 -7.26 -11.23
CA ASP A 390 -20.36 -6.40 -10.49
C ASP A 390 -19.39 -7.28 -9.68
N ILE A 391 -18.11 -7.31 -10.08
CA ILE A 391 -17.10 -8.18 -9.48
C ILE A 391 -16.11 -7.30 -8.70
N PRO A 392 -16.19 -7.25 -7.37
CA PRO A 392 -15.28 -6.45 -6.54
C PRO A 392 -13.81 -6.73 -6.87
N ILE A 393 -12.98 -5.70 -6.81
CA ILE A 393 -11.56 -5.85 -7.15
C ILE A 393 -10.85 -6.84 -6.21
N ASP A 394 -11.34 -7.01 -4.97
CA ASP A 394 -10.84 -8.01 -4.01
C ASP A 394 -10.98 -9.47 -4.51
N ASN A 395 -11.92 -9.74 -5.44
CA ASN A 395 -12.06 -11.07 -6.04
C ASN A 395 -10.88 -11.44 -6.95
N PHE A 396 -10.05 -10.46 -7.34
CA PHE A 396 -8.87 -10.64 -8.19
C PHE A 396 -7.59 -10.73 -7.38
N SER A 397 -7.66 -10.55 -6.06
CA SER A 397 -6.49 -10.36 -5.23
C SER A 397 -5.49 -11.53 -5.27
N GLY A 398 -5.95 -12.75 -5.60
CA GLY A 398 -5.08 -13.92 -5.73
C GLY A 398 -3.96 -13.77 -6.79
N ASN A 399 -4.25 -13.09 -7.90
CA ASN A 399 -3.30 -12.92 -9.02
C ASN A 399 -2.92 -11.46 -9.29
N TYR A 400 -3.72 -10.50 -8.78
CA TYR A 400 -3.62 -9.09 -9.18
C TYR A 400 -3.29 -8.15 -8.02
N TYR A 401 -3.38 -8.56 -6.77
CA TYR A 401 -2.99 -7.67 -5.67
C TYR A 401 -1.46 -7.48 -5.63
N GLU A 402 -0.98 -6.24 -5.55
CA GLU A 402 0.45 -5.90 -5.50
C GLU A 402 0.64 -4.77 -4.48
N PRO A 403 1.10 -5.03 -3.25
CA PRO A 403 1.27 -3.99 -2.24
C PRO A 403 2.38 -3.01 -2.66
N GLY A 404 2.17 -1.72 -2.40
CA GLY A 404 3.12 -0.67 -2.78
C GLY A 404 3.19 -0.44 -4.29
N LEU A 405 2.19 -0.88 -5.07
CA LEU A 405 2.17 -0.80 -6.54
C LEU A 405 2.60 0.56 -7.09
N LEU A 406 2.10 1.66 -6.50
CA LEU A 406 2.46 3.02 -6.88
C LEU A 406 3.97 3.28 -6.70
N ALA A 407 4.51 2.97 -5.53
CA ALA A 407 5.93 3.16 -5.24
C ALA A 407 6.79 2.34 -6.20
N THR A 408 6.47 1.05 -6.38
CA THR A 408 7.18 0.13 -7.27
C THR A 408 7.23 0.64 -8.71
N HIS A 409 6.13 1.19 -9.22
CA HIS A 409 6.10 1.77 -10.57
C HIS A 409 6.98 3.00 -10.74
N LEU A 410 7.15 3.79 -9.67
CA LEU A 410 7.92 5.03 -9.71
C LEU A 410 9.41 4.79 -9.43
N THR A 411 9.76 3.87 -8.53
CA THR A 411 11.15 3.50 -8.19
C THR A 411 11.76 2.47 -9.15
N LYS A 412 10.93 1.78 -9.94
CA LYS A 412 11.29 0.63 -10.80
C LYS A 412 11.83 -0.56 -10.02
N ASP A 413 11.38 -0.73 -8.78
CA ASP A 413 11.67 -1.92 -8.00
C ASP A 413 11.03 -3.17 -8.64
N ALA A 414 11.52 -4.34 -8.26
CA ALA A 414 10.93 -5.59 -8.73
C ALA A 414 9.55 -5.80 -8.08
N PHE A 415 8.55 -6.09 -8.90
CA PHE A 415 7.23 -6.50 -8.42
C PHE A 415 7.32 -7.84 -7.66
N ILE A 416 6.47 -8.00 -6.64
CA ILE A 416 6.35 -9.23 -5.87
C ILE A 416 5.71 -10.32 -6.74
N ASN A 417 4.62 -9.97 -7.41
CA ASN A 417 3.92 -10.87 -8.30
C ASN A 417 4.40 -10.72 -9.74
N GLN A 418 4.49 -11.85 -10.44
CA GLN A 418 4.67 -11.82 -11.88
C GLN A 418 3.46 -11.14 -12.53
N PRO A 419 3.64 -10.37 -13.62
CA PRO A 419 2.53 -9.72 -14.29
C PRO A 419 1.51 -10.77 -14.75
N PRO A 420 0.26 -10.73 -14.24
CA PRO A 420 -0.78 -11.64 -14.71
C PRO A 420 -1.19 -11.27 -16.14
N ARG A 421 -2.04 -12.11 -16.75
CA ARG A 421 -2.76 -11.71 -17.97
C ARG A 421 -3.49 -10.39 -17.72
N LYS A 422 -3.56 -9.50 -18.70
CA LYS A 422 -4.27 -8.23 -18.50
C LYS A 422 -5.76 -8.48 -18.37
N VAL A 423 -6.39 -7.87 -17.37
CA VAL A 423 -7.85 -7.92 -17.18
C VAL A 423 -8.60 -7.43 -18.42
N GLN A 424 -8.03 -6.47 -19.14
CA GLN A 424 -8.57 -5.88 -20.38
C GLN A 424 -8.49 -6.83 -21.58
N GLU A 425 -7.73 -7.93 -21.51
CA GLU A 425 -7.74 -9.00 -22.52
C GLU A 425 -8.90 -9.99 -22.30
N GLY A 426 -9.71 -9.76 -21.26
CA GLY A 426 -10.91 -10.51 -20.95
C GLY A 426 -10.77 -11.38 -19.69
N ILE A 427 -11.89 -11.57 -19.02
CA ILE A 427 -12.06 -12.41 -17.83
C ILE A 427 -13.18 -13.41 -18.03
N THR A 428 -13.17 -14.52 -17.30
CA THR A 428 -14.35 -15.36 -17.13
C THR A 428 -15.00 -15.11 -15.78
N LEU A 429 -16.29 -15.38 -15.68
CA LEU A 429 -17.03 -15.17 -14.43
C LEU A 429 -16.56 -16.18 -13.36
N PRO A 430 -16.50 -15.77 -12.07
CA PRO A 430 -16.22 -16.69 -10.99
C PRO A 430 -17.39 -17.66 -10.76
N PRO A 431 -17.16 -18.84 -10.15
CA PRO A 431 -18.21 -19.81 -9.88
C PRO A 431 -19.20 -19.28 -8.83
N ASP A 432 -20.42 -19.81 -8.87
CA ASP A 432 -21.40 -19.61 -7.79
C ASP A 432 -21.16 -20.65 -6.70
N VAL A 433 -21.23 -20.25 -5.43
CA VAL A 433 -20.99 -21.12 -4.27
C VAL A 433 -22.20 -21.14 -3.36
N SER A 434 -22.53 -22.30 -2.78
CA SER A 434 -23.52 -22.43 -1.71
C SER A 434 -23.00 -23.30 -0.56
N LEU A 435 -23.10 -22.79 0.67
CA LEU A 435 -22.64 -23.46 1.89
C LEU A 435 -23.81 -24.15 2.59
N THR A 436 -23.61 -25.37 3.07
CA THR A 436 -24.57 -26.17 3.83
C THR A 436 -23.94 -26.66 5.13
N LEU A 437 -24.59 -26.34 6.25
CA LEU A 437 -24.16 -26.73 7.60
C LEU A 437 -25.25 -27.52 8.33
N PRO A 438 -24.89 -28.40 9.28
CA PRO A 438 -25.84 -29.02 10.20
C PRO A 438 -26.48 -27.98 11.14
N ALA A 439 -27.70 -28.28 11.61
CA ALA A 439 -28.54 -27.31 12.32
C ALA A 439 -28.06 -26.96 13.75
N SER A 440 -27.28 -27.84 14.40
CA SER A 440 -26.80 -27.65 15.78
C SER A 440 -25.63 -28.58 16.12
N GLY A 441 -24.81 -28.21 17.10
CA GLY A 441 -23.78 -29.07 17.69
C GLY A 441 -23.32 -28.54 19.06
N ALA A 442 -22.52 -29.32 19.78
CA ALA A 442 -21.87 -28.97 21.04
C ALA A 442 -20.38 -28.63 20.84
N ALA A 443 -19.78 -27.93 21.80
CA ALA A 443 -18.35 -27.61 21.74
C ALA A 443 -17.53 -28.90 21.84
N GLY A 444 -16.62 -29.10 20.88
CA GLY A 444 -15.85 -30.34 20.73
C GLY A 444 -16.46 -31.36 19.76
N ASP A 445 -17.68 -31.15 19.26
CA ASP A 445 -18.26 -32.01 18.24
C ASP A 445 -17.56 -31.79 16.88
N GLU A 446 -17.28 -32.88 16.16
CA GLU A 446 -16.92 -32.84 14.74
C GLU A 446 -18.19 -32.77 13.89
N ILE A 447 -18.26 -31.79 12.99
CA ILE A 447 -19.36 -31.63 12.05
C ILE A 447 -18.87 -31.66 10.60
N GLU A 448 -19.71 -32.23 9.73
CA GLU A 448 -19.52 -32.14 8.28
C GLU A 448 -19.93 -30.76 7.78
N VAL A 449 -18.97 -30.04 7.19
CA VAL A 449 -19.18 -28.76 6.53
C VAL A 449 -19.10 -28.98 5.03
N SER A 450 -20.24 -28.88 4.34
CA SER A 450 -20.32 -29.15 2.91
C SER A 450 -20.70 -27.92 2.10
N PHE A 451 -20.16 -27.81 0.89
CA PHE A 451 -20.52 -26.74 -0.04
C PHE A 451 -20.52 -27.21 -1.49
N LEU A 452 -21.27 -26.47 -2.30
CA LEU A 452 -21.41 -26.70 -3.73
C LEU A 452 -20.81 -25.55 -4.51
N MET A 453 -20.06 -25.87 -5.56
CA MET A 453 -19.52 -24.94 -6.54
C MET A 453 -20.18 -25.21 -7.90
N LEU A 454 -20.71 -24.19 -8.55
CA LEU A 454 -21.33 -24.27 -9.87
C LEU A 454 -20.62 -23.34 -10.86
N ASP A 455 -20.27 -23.88 -12.03
CA ASP A 455 -19.54 -23.14 -13.05
C ASP A 455 -20.39 -22.03 -13.70
N ALA A 456 -19.79 -20.85 -13.83
CA ALA A 456 -20.36 -19.68 -14.49
C ALA A 456 -19.78 -19.43 -15.91
N GLY A 457 -19.08 -20.41 -16.48
CA GLY A 457 -18.42 -20.33 -17.80
C GLY A 457 -16.90 -20.14 -17.72
N GLY A 458 -16.32 -20.18 -16.51
CA GLY A 458 -14.88 -20.02 -16.26
C GLY A 458 -14.18 -21.30 -15.77
N GLY A 459 -14.92 -22.41 -15.63
CA GLY A 459 -14.45 -23.64 -15.00
C GLY A 459 -14.34 -23.52 -13.48
N LEU A 460 -14.15 -24.67 -12.82
CA LEU A 460 -14.07 -24.78 -11.35
C LEU A 460 -12.62 -24.94 -10.88
N GLY A 461 -12.04 -23.87 -10.33
CA GLY A 461 -10.68 -23.82 -9.80
C GLY A 461 -10.56 -24.33 -8.36
N ASP A 462 -9.59 -23.75 -7.63
CA ASP A 462 -9.35 -24.08 -6.22
C ASP A 462 -10.48 -23.52 -5.32
N HIS A 463 -10.59 -24.06 -4.11
CA HIS A 463 -11.56 -23.63 -3.12
C HIS A 463 -10.91 -23.53 -1.75
N ARG A 464 -11.49 -22.68 -0.89
CA ARG A 464 -11.02 -22.47 0.47
C ARG A 464 -12.21 -22.44 1.41
N LEU A 465 -12.21 -23.35 2.38
CA LEU A 465 -13.10 -23.31 3.53
C LEU A 465 -12.36 -22.64 4.69
N TYR A 466 -13.08 -21.80 5.41
CA TYR A 466 -12.58 -21.14 6.60
C TYR A 466 -13.50 -21.37 7.78
N HIS A 467 -12.90 -21.50 8.96
CA HIS A 467 -13.57 -21.59 10.24
C HIS A 467 -12.99 -20.54 11.17
N ASN A 468 -13.84 -19.66 11.69
CA ASN A 468 -13.48 -18.53 12.57
C ASN A 468 -12.32 -17.67 12.05
N GLY A 469 -12.26 -17.40 10.74
CA GLY A 469 -11.21 -16.55 10.17
C GLY A 469 -10.02 -17.30 9.56
N LYS A 470 -9.79 -18.57 9.92
CA LYS A 470 -8.64 -19.35 9.46
C LYS A 470 -9.02 -20.36 8.38
N ILE A 471 -8.13 -20.58 7.41
CA ILE A 471 -8.26 -21.66 6.41
C ILE A 471 -8.30 -23.01 7.14
N VAL A 472 -9.31 -23.81 6.83
CA VAL A 472 -9.42 -25.21 7.24
C VAL A 472 -8.40 -26.00 6.41
N ASP A 473 -7.58 -26.80 7.09
CA ASP A 473 -6.52 -27.58 6.44
C ASP A 473 -7.13 -28.58 5.42
N LYS A 474 -6.49 -28.72 4.25
CA LYS A 474 -6.90 -29.69 3.24
C LYS A 474 -6.80 -31.14 3.74
N SER A 475 -6.05 -31.41 4.81
CA SER A 475 -6.02 -32.72 5.46
C SER A 475 -7.36 -33.12 6.11
N LEU A 476 -8.25 -32.15 6.36
CA LEU A 476 -9.59 -32.38 6.92
C LEU A 476 -10.67 -32.58 5.82
N LEU A 477 -10.27 -32.60 4.55
CA LEU A 477 -11.14 -32.88 3.42
C LEU A 477 -11.59 -34.35 3.47
N GLU A 478 -12.90 -34.57 3.49
CA GLU A 478 -13.50 -35.90 3.55
C GLU A 478 -13.97 -36.39 2.17
N ASP A 479 -14.69 -35.53 1.43
CA ASP A 479 -15.22 -35.87 0.10
C ASP A 479 -15.09 -34.68 -0.87
N SER A 480 -14.86 -35.00 -2.14
CA SER A 480 -14.89 -34.06 -3.25
C SER A 480 -15.36 -34.81 -4.51
N SER A 481 -16.54 -34.45 -5.00
CA SER A 481 -17.16 -35.09 -6.17
C SER A 481 -17.54 -34.08 -7.25
N ASP A 482 -17.13 -34.39 -8.49
CA ASP A 482 -17.45 -33.59 -9.67
C ASP A 482 -18.65 -34.19 -10.41
N SER A 483 -19.55 -33.33 -10.87
CA SER A 483 -20.70 -33.68 -11.68
C SER A 483 -21.00 -32.57 -12.70
N GLU A 484 -22.00 -32.79 -13.54
CA GLU A 484 -22.43 -31.81 -14.55
C GLU A 484 -23.95 -31.59 -14.43
N VAL A 485 -24.36 -30.32 -14.41
CA VAL A 485 -25.77 -29.93 -14.35
C VAL A 485 -26.03 -28.88 -15.42
N ASN A 486 -26.97 -29.15 -16.32
CA ASN A 486 -27.33 -28.27 -17.45
C ASN A 486 -26.13 -27.85 -18.33
N GLY A 487 -25.18 -28.76 -18.59
CA GLY A 487 -24.01 -28.46 -19.42
C GLY A 487 -22.90 -27.70 -18.71
N LYS A 488 -23.00 -27.53 -17.38
CA LYS A 488 -22.05 -26.79 -16.55
C LYS A 488 -21.46 -27.69 -15.48
N ALA A 489 -20.15 -27.56 -15.26
CA ALA A 489 -19.46 -28.30 -14.23
C ALA A 489 -19.96 -27.90 -12.82
N GLN A 490 -20.04 -28.88 -11.94
CA GLN A 490 -20.42 -28.75 -10.54
C GLN A 490 -19.44 -29.55 -9.69
N ARG A 491 -19.05 -29.03 -8.52
CA ARG A 491 -18.23 -29.73 -7.53
C ARG A 491 -18.87 -29.63 -6.15
N LYS A 492 -19.10 -30.77 -5.49
CA LYS A 492 -19.48 -30.83 -4.08
C LYS A 492 -18.25 -31.17 -3.25
N VAL A 493 -18.05 -30.47 -2.14
CA VAL A 493 -16.90 -30.65 -1.24
C VAL A 493 -17.37 -30.71 0.20
N SER A 494 -16.80 -31.61 1.01
CA SER A 494 -17.10 -31.77 2.44
C SER A 494 -15.82 -31.84 3.28
N TYR A 495 -15.81 -31.14 4.41
CA TYR A 495 -14.75 -31.14 5.42
C TYR A 495 -15.30 -31.53 6.79
N ASN A 496 -14.49 -32.22 7.61
CA ASN A 496 -14.81 -32.42 9.03
C ASN A 496 -14.12 -31.37 9.90
N VAL A 497 -14.92 -30.58 10.62
CA VAL A 497 -14.43 -29.46 11.43
C VAL A 497 -14.98 -29.54 12.85
N VAL A 498 -14.12 -29.33 13.84
CA VAL A 498 -14.48 -29.34 15.26
C VAL A 498 -15.08 -27.99 15.67
N LEU A 499 -16.23 -28.01 16.34
CA LEU A 499 -16.89 -26.81 16.86
C LEU A 499 -16.22 -26.29 18.14
N THR A 500 -16.08 -24.97 18.25
CA THR A 500 -15.67 -24.27 19.48
C THR A 500 -16.88 -23.76 20.27
N ALA A 501 -16.70 -23.45 21.55
CA ALA A 501 -17.74 -22.74 22.31
C ALA A 501 -18.00 -21.35 21.70
N GLY A 502 -19.25 -20.89 21.72
CA GLY A 502 -19.64 -19.59 21.16
C GLY A 502 -19.96 -19.64 19.66
N ALA A 503 -19.69 -18.53 18.97
CA ALA A 503 -20.01 -18.36 17.56
C ALA A 503 -18.97 -19.04 16.65
N ASN A 504 -19.40 -20.00 15.83
CA ASN A 504 -18.58 -20.66 14.83
C ASN A 504 -18.93 -20.12 13.45
N THR A 505 -18.06 -19.29 12.89
CA THR A 505 -18.25 -18.69 11.57
C THR A 505 -17.58 -19.57 10.51
N PHE A 506 -18.37 -20.15 9.63
CA PHE A 506 -17.88 -20.87 8.45
C PHE A 506 -18.05 -20.00 7.22
N LYS A 507 -17.00 -19.92 6.42
CA LYS A 507 -17.05 -19.17 5.16
C LYS A 507 -16.29 -19.89 4.06
N VAL A 508 -16.84 -19.86 2.87
CA VAL A 508 -16.30 -20.53 1.70
C VAL A 508 -16.15 -19.55 0.55
N VAL A 509 -15.04 -19.70 -0.18
CA VAL A 509 -14.73 -18.99 -1.42
C VAL A 509 -14.19 -19.99 -2.42
N ALA A 510 -14.61 -19.88 -3.67
CA ALA A 510 -14.11 -20.70 -4.76
C ALA A 510 -13.62 -19.83 -5.92
N ALA A 511 -12.56 -20.26 -6.59
CA ALA A 511 -12.01 -19.58 -7.75
C ALA A 511 -12.43 -20.26 -9.05
N ASN A 512 -12.45 -19.52 -10.15
CA ASN A 512 -12.46 -20.13 -11.49
C ASN A 512 -11.04 -20.51 -11.94
N MET A 513 -10.89 -21.03 -13.17
CA MET A 513 -9.58 -21.41 -13.73
C MET A 513 -8.63 -20.20 -13.94
N MET A 514 -9.15 -18.98 -13.99
CA MET A 514 -8.35 -17.75 -14.09
C MET A 514 -7.93 -17.21 -12.70
N GLY A 515 -8.31 -17.88 -11.61
CA GLY A 515 -8.02 -17.45 -10.25
C GLY A 515 -8.86 -16.26 -9.79
N ILE A 516 -10.02 -16.02 -10.41
CA ILE A 516 -10.98 -15.00 -9.97
C ILE A 516 -11.93 -15.66 -8.98
N ASP A 517 -12.01 -15.10 -7.78
CA ASP A 517 -12.75 -15.63 -6.66
C ASP A 517 -14.26 -15.34 -6.76
N SER A 518 -15.08 -16.22 -6.18
CA SER A 518 -16.51 -16.04 -6.00
C SER A 518 -16.82 -15.00 -4.95
N GLN A 519 -18.07 -14.54 -4.89
CA GLN A 519 -18.54 -13.92 -3.65
C GLN A 519 -18.50 -14.95 -2.51
N PRO A 520 -18.05 -14.57 -1.31
CA PRO A 520 -18.01 -15.50 -0.19
C PRO A 520 -19.41 -15.87 0.28
N GLN A 521 -19.62 -17.15 0.60
CA GLN A 521 -20.78 -17.59 1.39
C GLN A 521 -20.35 -17.77 2.83
N GLN A 522 -21.13 -17.23 3.77
CA GLN A 522 -20.84 -17.31 5.20
C GLN A 522 -22.08 -17.73 5.98
N GLN A 523 -21.88 -18.61 6.95
CA GLN A 523 -22.89 -19.00 7.92
C GLN A 523 -22.27 -19.10 9.32
N ILE A 524 -23.09 -18.90 10.35
CA ILE A 524 -22.65 -18.94 11.74
C ILE A 524 -23.45 -20.03 12.46
N VAL A 525 -22.75 -20.94 13.14
CA VAL A 525 -23.33 -21.94 14.04
C VAL A 525 -23.09 -21.47 15.47
N GLN A 526 -24.15 -21.29 16.24
CA GLN A 526 -24.06 -20.92 17.65
C GLN A 526 -24.00 -22.16 18.52
N VAL A 527 -22.96 -22.25 19.35
CA VAL A 527 -22.70 -23.42 20.20
C VAL A 527 -22.75 -22.99 21.66
N GLY A 528 -23.60 -23.66 22.46
CA GLY A 528 -23.77 -23.37 23.88
C GLY A 528 -22.55 -23.76 24.72
N GLY A 529 -22.18 -22.92 25.67
CA GLY A 529 -21.03 -23.10 26.56
C GLY A 529 -20.51 -21.75 27.05
N ALA A 530 -19.81 -21.72 28.19
CA ALA A 530 -19.10 -20.52 28.60
C ALA A 530 -17.88 -20.33 27.69
N ASP A 531 -17.73 -19.13 27.13
CA ASP A 531 -16.52 -18.79 26.37
C ASP A 531 -15.31 -18.92 27.31
N THR A 532 -14.28 -19.64 26.87
CA THR A 532 -13.11 -19.86 27.71
C THR A 532 -12.12 -18.75 27.40
N PRO A 533 -11.79 -17.86 28.36
CA PRO A 533 -10.90 -16.74 28.07
C PRO A 533 -9.56 -17.25 27.53
N ALA A 534 -9.06 -16.56 26.50
CA ALA A 534 -7.82 -16.86 25.81
C ALA A 534 -6.63 -16.93 26.78
N LYS A 535 -5.59 -17.70 26.44
CA LYS A 535 -4.25 -17.51 27.02
C LYS A 535 -3.50 -16.45 26.22
N LEU A 536 -2.71 -15.64 26.92
CA LEU A 536 -1.75 -14.74 26.31
C LEU A 536 -0.36 -15.37 26.37
N HIS A 537 0.22 -15.68 25.22
CA HIS A 537 1.62 -16.09 25.08
C HIS A 537 2.46 -14.87 24.76
N VAL A 538 3.53 -14.64 25.52
CA VAL A 538 4.44 -13.51 25.30
C VAL A 538 5.84 -14.06 25.11
N LEU A 539 6.35 -13.97 23.88
CA LEU A 539 7.74 -14.25 23.53
C LEU A 539 8.50 -12.93 23.54
N THR A 540 9.37 -12.74 24.53
CA THR A 540 10.29 -11.60 24.56
C THR A 540 11.71 -12.06 24.23
N VAL A 541 12.38 -11.33 23.34
CA VAL A 541 13.77 -11.55 22.98
C VAL A 541 14.53 -10.25 23.20
N GLY A 542 15.58 -10.29 24.03
CA GLY A 542 16.40 -9.12 24.35
C GLY A 542 17.88 -9.49 24.43
N ILE A 543 18.73 -8.83 23.65
CA ILE A 543 20.14 -9.19 23.52
C ILE A 543 21.03 -7.99 23.79
N ASP A 544 21.62 -7.94 24.98
CA ASP A 544 22.67 -6.97 25.32
C ASP A 544 24.05 -7.55 25.07
N LYS A 545 24.21 -8.86 25.32
CA LYS A 545 25.48 -9.56 25.20
C LYS A 545 25.46 -10.46 23.98
N TYR A 546 26.24 -10.10 22.98
CA TYR A 546 26.52 -10.90 21.80
C TYR A 546 27.79 -11.73 21.99
N SER A 547 27.91 -12.82 21.22
CA SER A 547 29.13 -13.63 21.13
C SER A 547 30.34 -12.82 20.68
N ASP A 548 30.13 -11.75 19.90
CA ASP A 548 31.13 -10.71 19.64
C ASP A 548 30.79 -9.46 20.45
N SER A 549 31.64 -9.12 21.42
CA SER A 549 31.46 -7.98 22.31
C SER A 549 31.33 -6.62 21.61
N LYS A 550 31.73 -6.51 20.34
CA LYS A 550 31.56 -5.28 19.54
C LYS A 550 30.11 -4.97 19.18
N LEU A 551 29.23 -5.96 19.30
CA LEU A 551 27.79 -5.85 19.05
C LEU A 551 27.00 -5.64 20.34
N ASN A 552 27.66 -5.51 21.50
CA ASN A 552 26.94 -5.41 22.76
C ASN A 552 26.12 -4.12 22.86
N LEU A 553 24.88 -4.28 23.32
CA LEU A 553 23.93 -3.20 23.60
C LEU A 553 23.75 -3.02 25.11
N ALA A 554 23.08 -1.94 25.50
CA ALA A 554 22.93 -1.57 26.91
C ALA A 554 21.51 -1.79 27.46
N TYR A 555 20.49 -1.87 26.60
CA TYR A 555 19.09 -1.74 27.01
C TYR A 555 18.13 -2.79 26.45
N SER A 556 18.54 -3.63 25.49
CA SER A 556 17.64 -4.61 24.86
C SER A 556 17.08 -5.62 25.86
N VAL A 557 17.84 -6.03 26.88
CA VAL A 557 17.33 -6.89 27.95
C VAL A 557 16.35 -6.13 28.86
N ALA A 558 16.68 -4.88 29.20
CA ALA A 558 15.81 -4.04 30.02
C ALA A 558 14.47 -3.74 29.32
N ASP A 559 14.54 -3.52 28.00
CA ASP A 559 13.40 -3.28 27.13
C ASP A 559 12.48 -4.51 27.06
N ALA A 560 13.04 -5.70 26.82
CA ALA A 560 12.28 -6.96 26.84
C ALA A 560 11.58 -7.20 28.20
N LYS A 561 12.29 -6.93 29.31
CA LYS A 561 11.72 -7.04 30.67
C LYS A 561 10.63 -6.01 30.97
N ALA A 562 10.71 -4.81 30.40
CA ALA A 562 9.68 -3.80 30.57
C ALA A 562 8.35 -4.25 29.90
N ILE A 563 8.43 -4.77 28.68
CA ILE A 563 7.27 -5.30 27.95
C ILE A 563 6.66 -6.50 28.68
N GLU A 564 7.48 -7.45 29.12
CA GLU A 564 7.05 -8.61 29.92
C GLU A 564 6.27 -8.16 31.17
N SER A 565 6.86 -7.22 31.93
CA SER A 565 6.30 -6.75 33.19
C SER A 565 4.92 -6.10 33.00
N THR A 566 4.80 -5.24 31.99
CA THR A 566 3.54 -4.53 31.69
C THR A 566 2.44 -5.48 31.24
N LEU A 567 2.76 -6.45 30.37
CA LEU A 567 1.80 -7.45 29.93
C LEU A 567 1.40 -8.38 31.07
N ASN A 568 2.32 -8.82 31.95
CA ASN A 568 1.97 -9.69 33.08
C ASN A 568 1.06 -8.99 34.11
N ALA A 569 1.30 -7.71 34.37
CA ALA A 569 0.58 -6.96 35.40
C ALA A 569 -0.88 -6.66 35.00
N ASN A 570 -1.10 -6.27 33.75
CA ASN A 570 -2.36 -5.62 33.32
C ASN A 570 -3.27 -6.51 32.45
N SER A 571 -2.84 -7.72 32.09
CA SER A 571 -3.57 -8.59 31.14
C SER A 571 -4.39 -9.70 31.82
N LYS A 572 -4.20 -9.95 33.13
CA LYS A 572 -4.91 -10.99 33.90
C LYS A 572 -6.41 -10.77 34.08
N VAL A 573 -6.90 -9.57 33.72
CA VAL A 573 -8.33 -9.24 33.69
C VAL A 573 -8.97 -9.62 32.34
N VAL A 574 -8.15 -9.77 31.30
CA VAL A 574 -8.57 -10.06 29.91
C VAL A 574 -8.36 -11.54 29.57
N PHE A 575 -7.25 -12.13 30.03
CA PHE A 575 -6.85 -13.51 29.73
C PHE A 575 -6.97 -14.41 30.94
N ARG A 576 -7.22 -15.70 30.70
CA ARG A 576 -7.23 -16.71 31.78
C ARG A 576 -5.82 -16.90 32.34
N ASP A 577 -4.83 -16.97 31.47
CA ASP A 577 -3.42 -17.19 31.80
C ASP A 577 -2.51 -16.32 30.93
N VAL A 578 -1.34 -15.98 31.47
CA VAL A 578 -0.26 -15.31 30.74
C VAL A 578 0.98 -16.20 30.81
N VAL A 579 1.44 -16.68 29.67
CA VAL A 579 2.57 -17.60 29.52
C VAL A 579 3.76 -16.82 28.95
N MET A 580 4.83 -16.72 29.75
CA MET A 580 6.04 -16.00 29.35
C MET A 580 7.09 -16.94 28.76
N HIS A 581 7.71 -16.48 27.66
CA HIS A 581 8.75 -17.19 26.92
C HIS A 581 9.94 -16.26 26.68
N ASP A 582 10.71 -15.95 27.73
CA ASP A 582 11.84 -15.03 27.61
C ASP A 582 13.09 -15.70 27.04
N LEU A 583 13.71 -15.07 26.05
CA LEU A 583 15.01 -15.43 25.50
C LEU A 583 15.95 -14.24 25.60
N LEU A 584 16.87 -14.29 26.58
CA LEU A 584 17.75 -13.16 26.91
C LEU A 584 19.22 -13.52 26.71
N ASP A 585 20.01 -12.58 26.19
CA ASP A 585 21.45 -12.71 25.97
C ASP A 585 21.80 -14.07 25.33
N GLN A 586 22.63 -14.88 25.99
CA GLN A 586 23.12 -16.20 25.54
C GLN A 586 22.03 -17.23 25.23
N ASN A 587 20.80 -17.01 25.70
CA ASN A 587 19.66 -17.89 25.41
C ASN A 587 18.90 -17.46 24.13
N ALA A 588 19.15 -16.25 23.62
CA ALA A 588 18.52 -15.71 22.42
C ALA A 588 19.26 -16.16 21.15
N THR A 589 19.38 -17.48 20.96
CA THR A 589 19.98 -18.04 19.74
C THR A 589 18.98 -18.19 18.61
N LYS A 590 19.45 -18.34 17.36
CA LYS A 590 18.58 -18.61 16.20
C LYS A 590 17.68 -19.81 16.47
N SER A 591 18.26 -20.92 16.93
CA SER A 591 17.51 -22.15 17.23
C SER A 591 16.47 -21.88 18.32
N SER A 592 16.89 -21.28 19.43
CA SER A 592 15.97 -21.02 20.56
C SER A 592 14.78 -20.16 20.15
N ILE A 593 14.99 -19.13 19.33
CA ILE A 593 13.91 -18.27 18.81
C ILE A 593 12.97 -19.07 17.90
N THR A 594 13.52 -19.83 16.93
CA THR A 594 12.70 -20.59 15.98
C THR A 594 11.97 -21.76 16.63
N ASP A 595 12.61 -22.45 17.58
CA ASP A 595 12.05 -23.58 18.32
C ASP A 595 10.90 -23.11 19.21
N LYS A 596 11.07 -21.95 19.88
CA LYS A 596 10.02 -21.40 20.74
C LYS A 596 8.78 -20.97 19.96
N LEU A 597 8.95 -20.34 18.79
CA LEU A 597 7.84 -20.04 17.89
C LEU A 597 7.15 -21.31 17.37
N THR A 598 7.89 -22.40 17.19
CA THR A 598 7.35 -23.69 16.77
C THR A 598 6.59 -24.39 17.91
N GLU A 599 7.05 -24.27 19.15
CA GLU A 599 6.38 -24.81 20.34
C GLU A 599 5.00 -24.17 20.54
N ILE A 600 4.90 -22.85 20.38
CA ILE A 600 3.64 -22.10 20.43
C ILE A 600 2.67 -22.52 19.30
N ALA A 601 3.17 -23.19 18.24
CA ALA A 601 2.33 -23.70 17.16
C ALA A 601 1.38 -24.85 17.59
N ALA A 602 1.53 -25.39 18.81
CA ALA A 602 0.63 -26.41 19.35
C ALA A 602 -0.61 -25.85 20.08
N ASP A 603 -0.72 -24.52 20.25
CA ASP A 603 -1.73 -23.88 21.09
C ASP A 603 -3.10 -23.67 20.42
N SER A 604 -4.06 -23.09 21.15
CA SER A 604 -5.43 -22.88 20.67
C SER A 604 -5.54 -21.70 19.71
N GLN A 605 -6.49 -21.76 18.77
CA GLN A 605 -6.80 -20.66 17.86
C GLN A 605 -7.29 -19.39 18.58
N ASN A 606 -7.94 -19.56 19.73
CA ASN A 606 -8.47 -18.45 20.53
C ASN A 606 -7.38 -17.72 21.35
N ASP A 607 -6.17 -18.28 21.48
CA ASP A 607 -5.10 -17.65 22.25
C ASP A 607 -4.59 -16.37 21.55
N VAL A 608 -3.81 -15.57 22.27
CA VAL A 608 -3.15 -14.36 21.77
C VAL A 608 -1.65 -14.54 21.88
N LEU A 609 -0.90 -14.15 20.86
CA LEU A 609 0.56 -14.19 20.83
C LEU A 609 1.12 -12.77 20.72
N VAL A 610 1.99 -12.39 21.64
CA VAL A 610 2.84 -11.19 21.53
C VAL A 610 4.27 -11.65 21.32
N VAL A 611 4.90 -11.20 20.24
CA VAL A 611 6.33 -11.41 19.96
C VAL A 611 7.02 -10.05 20.03
N TYR A 612 7.99 -9.90 20.93
CA TYR A 612 8.77 -8.70 21.08
C TYR A 612 10.26 -9.02 20.85
N LEU A 613 10.89 -8.33 19.90
CA LEU A 613 12.29 -8.55 19.53
C LEU A 613 13.09 -7.25 19.73
N ALA A 614 14.06 -7.27 20.64
CA ALA A 614 14.99 -6.16 20.90
C ALA A 614 16.45 -6.60 20.69
N GLY A 615 17.17 -5.84 19.86
CA GLY A 615 18.57 -6.08 19.55
C GLY A 615 18.99 -5.48 18.21
N HIS A 616 20.08 -5.97 17.63
CA HIS A 616 20.50 -5.55 16.30
C HIS A 616 19.64 -6.15 15.17
N GLY A 617 19.44 -5.33 14.14
CA GLY A 617 18.82 -5.71 12.87
C GLY A 617 19.64 -5.19 11.70
N ILE A 618 19.66 -5.93 10.59
CA ILE A 618 20.30 -5.52 9.35
C ILE A 618 19.39 -5.79 8.16
N ALA A 619 19.33 -4.85 7.23
CA ALA A 619 18.70 -5.04 5.93
C ALA A 619 19.77 -5.35 4.87
N MET A 620 19.62 -6.44 4.13
CA MET A 620 20.58 -6.86 3.12
C MET A 620 19.87 -7.55 1.94
N LYS A 621 20.08 -7.04 0.72
CA LYS A 621 19.38 -7.46 -0.52
C LYS A 621 17.85 -7.47 -0.40
N GLY A 622 17.28 -6.49 0.30
CA GLY A 622 15.82 -6.38 0.46
C GLY A 622 15.20 -7.37 1.45
N GLU A 623 16.02 -8.09 2.23
CA GLU A 623 15.57 -8.92 3.34
C GLU A 623 16.11 -8.34 4.65
N TRP A 624 15.26 -8.23 5.67
CA TRP A 624 15.68 -7.89 7.02
C TRP A 624 15.99 -9.15 7.84
N TYR A 625 17.06 -9.07 8.63
CA TYR A 625 17.50 -10.11 9.54
C TYR A 625 17.61 -9.54 10.96
N PHE A 626 16.96 -10.19 11.91
CA PHE A 626 17.28 -10.06 13.33
C PHE A 626 18.58 -10.79 13.62
N LEU A 627 19.48 -10.18 14.42
CA LEU A 627 20.76 -10.77 14.79
C LEU A 627 20.65 -11.48 16.15
N PRO A 628 20.75 -12.81 16.19
CA PRO A 628 20.75 -13.57 17.44
C PRO A 628 22.11 -13.47 18.17
N HIS A 629 22.15 -13.98 19.40
CA HIS A 629 23.32 -13.91 20.28
C HIS A 629 24.63 -14.37 19.63
N GLU A 630 24.60 -15.43 18.84
CA GLU A 630 25.77 -16.05 18.21
C GLU A 630 26.38 -15.24 17.05
N THR A 631 25.82 -14.07 16.73
CA THR A 631 26.31 -13.20 15.65
C THR A 631 27.72 -12.67 15.95
N ARG A 632 28.57 -12.65 14.92
CA ARG A 632 29.95 -12.11 14.97
C ARG A 632 30.25 -11.23 13.76
N LEU A 633 31.18 -10.28 13.93
CA LEU A 633 31.68 -9.44 12.84
C LEU A 633 32.90 -10.07 12.13
N PRO A 634 33.14 -9.78 10.83
CA PRO A 634 32.29 -8.99 9.93
C PRO A 634 31.09 -9.80 9.42
N ILE A 635 29.96 -9.12 9.24
CA ILE A 635 28.75 -9.73 8.69
C ILE A 635 28.85 -9.75 7.16
N SER A 636 28.83 -10.95 6.57
CA SER A 636 28.73 -11.15 5.12
C SER A 636 27.37 -11.72 4.75
N GLU A 637 27.05 -11.68 3.46
CA GLU A 637 25.75 -12.16 2.99
C GLU A 637 25.50 -13.64 3.29
N GLN A 638 26.48 -14.48 2.98
CA GLN A 638 26.39 -15.92 3.21
C GLN A 638 26.37 -16.26 4.71
N TYR A 639 26.96 -15.41 5.55
CA TYR A 639 26.97 -15.61 6.99
C TYR A 639 25.60 -15.27 7.60
N ILE A 640 25.03 -14.11 7.28
CA ILE A 640 23.77 -13.67 7.89
C ILE A 640 22.58 -14.51 7.44
N SER A 641 22.59 -15.07 6.22
CA SER A 641 21.57 -16.03 5.79
C SER A 641 21.54 -17.30 6.66
N ASN A 642 22.70 -17.68 7.22
CA ASN A 642 22.82 -18.87 8.05
C ASN A 642 22.54 -18.57 9.52
N VAL A 643 23.06 -17.46 10.05
CA VAL A 643 23.01 -17.13 11.49
C VAL A 643 21.86 -16.18 11.86
N GLY A 644 21.49 -15.26 10.98
CA GLY A 644 20.38 -14.33 11.21
C GLY A 644 19.03 -15.02 11.14
N VAL A 645 18.04 -14.47 11.86
CA VAL A 645 16.63 -14.86 11.74
C VAL A 645 15.96 -13.88 10.78
N SER A 646 15.62 -14.34 9.58
CA SER A 646 15.06 -13.44 8.55
C SER A 646 13.58 -13.15 8.78
N ALA A 647 13.10 -12.01 8.28
CA ALA A 647 11.68 -11.68 8.31
C ALA A 647 10.81 -12.75 7.62
N LYS A 648 11.26 -13.32 6.49
CA LYS A 648 10.59 -14.47 5.85
C LYS A 648 10.56 -15.72 6.71
N GLN A 649 11.60 -15.99 7.50
CA GLN A 649 11.60 -17.13 8.42
C GLN A 649 10.60 -16.94 9.56
N ILE A 650 10.57 -15.74 10.16
CA ILE A 650 9.57 -15.39 11.19
C ILE A 650 8.17 -15.50 10.60
N GLN A 651 7.97 -14.98 9.38
CA GLN A 651 6.71 -15.09 8.66
C GLN A 651 6.28 -16.55 8.46
N ALA A 652 7.17 -17.41 7.96
CA ALA A 652 6.86 -18.80 7.70
C ALA A 652 6.55 -19.61 8.97
N LEU A 653 7.16 -19.24 10.11
CA LEU A 653 6.87 -19.85 11.41
C LEU A 653 5.50 -19.41 11.93
N LEU A 654 5.27 -18.10 12.03
CA LEU A 654 4.00 -17.53 12.46
C LEU A 654 2.81 -17.99 11.59
N ALA A 655 3.01 -18.18 10.29
CA ALA A 655 1.97 -18.71 9.38
C ALA A 655 1.49 -20.12 9.76
N LYS A 656 2.33 -20.92 10.42
CA LYS A 656 2.02 -22.28 10.89
C LYS A 656 1.34 -22.27 12.26
N ILE A 657 1.40 -21.18 13.01
CA ILE A 657 0.80 -21.08 14.34
C ILE A 657 -0.74 -21.02 14.23
N PRO A 658 -1.49 -21.75 15.07
CA PRO A 658 -2.96 -21.73 15.11
C PRO A 658 -3.56 -20.45 15.67
N VAL A 659 -2.84 -19.76 16.56
CA VAL A 659 -3.19 -18.47 17.19
C VAL A 659 -3.62 -17.43 16.16
N GLN A 660 -4.82 -16.85 16.34
CA GLN A 660 -5.41 -15.90 15.40
C GLN A 660 -5.11 -14.43 15.72
N LYS A 661 -4.70 -14.12 16.96
CA LYS A 661 -4.39 -12.76 17.40
C LYS A 661 -2.90 -12.67 17.69
N VAL A 662 -2.14 -12.01 16.83
CA VAL A 662 -0.67 -11.90 16.91
C VAL A 662 -0.25 -10.44 16.88
N LEU A 663 0.49 -9.99 17.89
CA LEU A 663 1.19 -8.71 17.88
C LEU A 663 2.70 -8.97 17.78
N VAL A 664 3.36 -8.45 16.73
CA VAL A 664 4.83 -8.47 16.59
C VAL A 664 5.36 -7.06 16.76
N MET A 665 6.26 -6.87 17.72
CA MET A 665 6.95 -5.62 17.99
C MET A 665 8.45 -5.82 17.77
N ILE A 666 9.07 -5.00 16.92
CA ILE A 666 10.47 -5.13 16.54
C ILE A 666 11.22 -3.84 16.88
N ASP A 667 12.00 -3.88 17.96
CA ASP A 667 12.90 -2.80 18.39
C ASP A 667 14.33 -3.06 17.90
N SER A 668 14.56 -2.73 16.62
CA SER A 668 15.89 -2.83 16.01
C SER A 668 16.04 -1.91 14.81
N CYS A 669 17.30 -1.65 14.44
CA CYS A 669 17.64 -0.89 13.24
C CYS A 669 17.13 -1.56 11.95
N TYR A 670 16.75 -0.73 10.98
CA TYR A 670 16.25 -1.12 9.66
C TYR A 670 15.04 -2.07 9.68
N SER A 671 14.34 -2.17 10.81
CA SER A 671 13.25 -3.13 11.02
C SER A 671 12.08 -2.95 10.05
N GLY A 672 11.88 -1.73 9.53
CA GLY A 672 10.92 -1.47 8.47
C GLY A 672 11.17 -2.23 7.15
N ALA A 673 12.39 -2.72 6.90
CA ALA A 673 12.68 -3.57 5.73
C ALA A 673 12.10 -4.99 5.89
N GLY A 674 11.87 -5.44 7.13
CA GLY A 674 11.21 -6.71 7.42
C GLY A 674 9.70 -6.66 7.24
N LEU A 675 9.14 -5.44 7.16
CA LEU A 675 7.71 -5.22 7.09
C LEU A 675 7.09 -5.88 5.86
N SER A 676 7.73 -5.79 4.68
CA SER A 676 7.23 -6.40 3.44
C SER A 676 7.19 -7.93 3.50
N ALA A 677 8.15 -8.56 4.16
CA ALA A 677 8.11 -10.01 4.40
C ALA A 677 7.07 -10.40 5.46
N LEU A 678 6.88 -9.61 6.53
CA LEU A 678 5.82 -9.85 7.51
C LEU A 678 4.42 -9.52 6.96
N GLN A 679 4.30 -8.57 6.03
CA GLN A 679 3.10 -8.36 5.21
C GLN A 679 2.78 -9.58 4.33
N ASN A 680 3.75 -10.47 4.09
CA ASN A 680 3.51 -11.75 3.42
C ASN A 680 3.03 -12.86 4.37
N LEU A 681 2.95 -12.65 5.71
CA LEU A 681 2.17 -13.53 6.62
C LEU A 681 0.76 -13.72 6.10
N GLN A 682 0.26 -12.59 5.65
CA GLN A 682 -0.94 -12.42 4.89
C GLN A 682 -0.90 -13.30 3.64
N ASN A 683 0.11 -13.31 2.77
CA ASN A 683 0.11 -14.12 1.54
C ASN A 683 0.05 -15.65 1.77
N THR A 684 0.59 -16.17 2.87
CA THR A 684 0.42 -17.59 3.27
C THR A 684 -0.99 -17.95 3.75
N GLN A 685 -1.81 -16.95 4.12
CA GLN A 685 -3.19 -17.12 4.58
C GLN A 685 -4.23 -16.33 3.71
N ARG A 686 -3.79 -15.56 2.71
CA ARG A 686 -4.56 -14.65 1.82
C ARG A 686 -4.79 -15.30 0.47
N HIS A 687 -5.56 -16.36 0.49
CA HIS A 687 -6.35 -16.69 -0.69
C HIS A 687 -7.79 -16.17 -0.48
N PHE A 688 -7.88 -14.95 0.06
CA PHE A 688 -9.02 -14.07 0.28
C PHE A 688 -10.31 -14.61 0.90
N SER A 689 -10.69 -13.92 1.97
CA SER A 689 -11.68 -12.84 1.87
C SER A 689 -11.59 -12.00 3.14
N ARG A 690 -11.41 -10.67 3.04
CA ARG A 690 -11.12 -9.81 4.21
C ARG A 690 -12.22 -9.80 5.29
N ALA A 691 -13.44 -10.25 4.99
CA ALA A 691 -14.45 -10.51 6.03
C ALA A 691 -14.06 -11.65 7.02
N LEU A 692 -13.11 -12.53 6.66
CA LEU A 692 -12.49 -13.52 7.55
C LEU A 692 -11.17 -13.01 8.15
N SER A 693 -10.43 -12.17 7.40
CA SER A 693 -9.28 -11.47 7.96
C SER A 693 -9.71 -10.62 9.15
N LYS A 694 -10.95 -10.11 9.21
CA LYS A 694 -11.53 -9.53 10.43
C LYS A 694 -11.27 -10.41 11.66
N THR A 695 -11.66 -11.67 11.71
CA THR A 695 -11.41 -12.47 12.94
C THR A 695 -9.92 -12.63 13.32
N VAL A 696 -9.01 -12.68 12.35
CA VAL A 696 -7.55 -12.83 12.56
C VAL A 696 -6.89 -11.46 12.75
N GLY A 697 -6.47 -11.13 13.96
CA GLY A 697 -5.81 -9.86 14.26
C GLY A 697 -4.30 -10.00 14.22
N VAL A 698 -3.64 -9.61 13.13
CA VAL A 698 -2.16 -9.55 13.08
C VAL A 698 -1.72 -8.11 13.03
N VAL A 699 -0.95 -7.70 14.04
CA VAL A 699 -0.46 -6.35 14.19
C VAL A 699 1.05 -6.40 14.23
N VAL A 700 1.71 -5.65 13.35
CA VAL A 700 3.17 -5.54 13.34
C VAL A 700 3.55 -4.08 13.50
N LEU A 701 4.46 -3.82 14.43
CA LEU A 701 4.97 -2.51 14.76
C LEU A 701 6.50 -2.56 14.82
N THR A 702 7.16 -1.80 13.96
CA THR A 702 8.63 -1.73 13.86
C THR A 702 9.13 -0.37 14.33
N ALA A 703 10.27 -0.36 14.99
CA ALA A 703 10.85 0.86 15.54
C ALA A 703 11.23 1.90 14.48
N THR A 704 11.57 1.46 13.27
CA THR A 704 12.10 2.33 12.22
C THR A 704 11.55 1.99 10.85
N ARG A 705 11.80 2.88 9.87
CA ARG A 705 11.71 2.58 8.44
C ARG A 705 12.85 1.68 7.98
N GLN A 706 12.72 1.15 6.76
CA GLN A 706 13.74 0.32 6.12
C GLN A 706 15.13 0.97 5.99
N ASP A 707 15.19 2.31 5.98
CA ASP A 707 16.40 3.10 5.77
C ASP A 707 16.91 3.81 7.04
N GLN A 708 16.44 3.39 8.22
CA GLN A 708 16.65 4.14 9.47
C GLN A 708 17.11 3.27 10.65
N GLU A 709 18.02 3.82 11.45
CA GLU A 709 18.49 3.28 12.73
C GLU A 709 17.56 3.66 13.89
N ALA A 710 17.46 2.78 14.89
CA ALA A 710 16.62 2.99 16.06
C ALA A 710 17.36 3.85 17.10
N MET A 711 16.66 4.76 17.77
CA MET A 711 17.25 5.66 18.77
C MET A 711 17.20 5.06 20.17
N GLU A 712 18.35 5.06 20.83
CA GLU A 712 18.45 4.81 22.28
C GLU A 712 18.44 6.13 23.06
N LEU A 713 17.72 6.18 24.18
CA LEU A 713 17.66 7.36 25.04
C LEU A 713 18.18 6.99 26.43
N THR A 714 19.45 7.29 26.68
CA THR A 714 20.17 6.96 27.93
C THR A 714 19.45 7.51 29.18
N GLU A 715 18.82 8.67 29.07
CA GLU A 715 18.06 9.31 30.17
C GLU A 715 16.78 8.54 30.56
N LEU A 716 16.22 7.75 29.63
CA LEU A 716 15.00 6.97 29.83
C LEU A 716 15.30 5.52 30.25
N GLY A 717 16.55 5.08 30.13
CA GLY A 717 16.97 3.70 30.42
C GLY A 717 16.41 2.65 29.45
N HIS A 718 15.89 3.09 28.29
CA HIS A 718 15.18 2.28 27.31
C HIS A 718 15.41 2.82 25.88
N GLY A 719 15.19 1.96 24.88
CA GLY A 719 14.98 2.41 23.50
C GLY A 719 13.75 3.33 23.39
N LEU A 720 13.79 4.35 22.52
CA LEU A 720 12.65 5.28 22.34
C LEU A 720 11.36 4.53 22.00
N PHE A 721 11.47 3.52 21.14
CA PHE A 721 10.36 2.67 20.73
C PHE A 721 9.71 1.98 21.92
N THR A 722 10.52 1.32 22.74
CA THR A 722 10.05 0.60 23.93
C THR A 722 9.45 1.55 24.96
N TYR A 723 10.07 2.70 25.20
CA TYR A 723 9.52 3.71 26.10
C TYR A 723 8.10 4.15 25.68
N VAL A 724 7.91 4.49 24.40
CA VAL A 724 6.61 4.96 23.89
C VAL A 724 5.58 3.83 23.92
N THR A 725 5.91 2.65 23.41
CA THR A 725 4.97 1.51 23.39
C THR A 725 4.57 1.09 24.80
N ASN A 726 5.51 1.07 25.75
CA ASN A 726 5.23 0.77 27.15
C ASN A 726 4.30 1.82 27.80
N ASN A 727 4.52 3.12 27.54
CA ASN A 727 3.62 4.18 28.01
C ASN A 727 2.21 4.06 27.40
N GLY A 728 2.13 3.72 26.11
CA GLY A 728 0.88 3.40 25.43
C GLY A 728 0.10 2.29 26.15
N MET A 729 0.77 1.16 26.43
CA MET A 729 0.22 0.04 27.18
C MET A 729 -0.17 0.37 28.64
N GLN A 730 0.49 1.35 29.25
CA GLN A 730 0.15 1.87 30.58
C GLN A 730 -0.99 2.89 30.57
N GLY A 731 -1.61 3.16 29.43
CA GLY A 731 -2.89 3.89 29.35
C GLY A 731 -2.91 5.03 28.36
N ALA A 732 -1.74 5.50 27.90
CA ALA A 732 -1.69 6.64 26.98
C ALA A 732 -2.28 6.33 25.60
N ALA A 733 -2.41 5.05 25.24
CA ALA A 733 -3.02 4.63 23.97
C ALA A 733 -4.56 4.56 24.01
N ASP A 734 -5.19 4.60 25.19
CA ASP A 734 -6.66 4.61 25.36
C ASP A 734 -7.24 5.92 24.83
N THR A 735 -7.60 5.93 23.54
CA THR A 735 -7.89 7.17 22.81
C THR A 735 -9.26 7.18 22.20
N SER A 736 -9.67 6.11 21.51
CA SER A 736 -10.96 6.06 20.82
C SER A 736 -11.36 4.62 20.47
N PRO A 737 -12.34 4.03 21.16
CA PRO A 737 -13.12 4.61 22.25
C PRO A 737 -12.29 4.70 23.54
N ARG A 738 -12.48 5.76 24.32
CA ARG A 738 -11.84 5.86 25.63
C ARG A 738 -12.55 4.97 26.65
N ASP A 739 -12.18 3.70 26.73
CA ASP A 739 -12.94 2.64 27.43
C ASP A 739 -12.13 1.86 28.48
N GLN A 740 -10.95 2.36 28.85
CA GLN A 740 -10.01 1.74 29.79
C GLN A 740 -9.48 0.37 29.32
N LYS A 741 -9.62 0.05 28.04
CA LYS A 741 -8.91 -1.06 27.41
C LYS A 741 -7.82 -0.49 26.51
N ILE A 742 -6.76 -1.26 26.32
CA ILE A 742 -5.75 -0.96 25.33
C ILE A 742 -5.78 -2.08 24.31
N SER A 743 -6.14 -1.72 23.08
CA SER A 743 -6.11 -2.64 21.95
C SER A 743 -4.77 -2.62 21.21
N ALA A 744 -4.54 -3.62 20.38
CA ALA A 744 -3.37 -3.66 19.52
C ALA A 744 -3.37 -2.51 18.49
N HIS A 745 -4.52 -2.13 17.94
CA HIS A 745 -4.61 -0.99 17.01
C HIS A 745 -4.42 0.35 17.72
N GLU A 746 -4.94 0.52 18.93
CA GLU A 746 -4.72 1.71 19.73
C GLU A 746 -3.23 1.88 20.04
N LEU A 747 -2.56 0.81 20.45
CA LEU A 747 -1.13 0.81 20.71
C LEU A 747 -0.33 1.23 19.46
N VAL A 748 -0.66 0.69 18.28
CA VAL A 748 0.00 1.06 17.02
C VAL A 748 -0.30 2.50 16.63
N THR A 749 -1.56 2.92 16.69
CA THR A 749 -1.99 4.28 16.32
C THR A 749 -1.30 5.32 17.21
N TYR A 750 -1.27 5.06 18.52
CA TYR A 750 -0.56 5.88 19.48
C TYR A 750 0.94 5.93 19.18
N SER A 751 1.58 4.78 18.96
CA SER A 751 3.03 4.69 18.77
C SER A 751 3.46 5.37 17.46
N THR A 752 2.73 5.15 16.37
CA THR A 752 3.01 5.74 15.06
C THR A 752 2.81 7.26 15.03
N ALA A 753 1.88 7.79 15.82
CA ALA A 753 1.73 9.24 15.98
C ALA A 753 2.76 9.86 16.94
N THR A 754 3.15 9.11 17.99
CA THR A 754 3.93 9.66 19.10
C THR A 754 5.43 9.59 18.87
N ILE A 755 5.97 8.49 18.32
CA ILE A 755 7.42 8.31 18.12
C ILE A 755 8.02 9.41 17.23
N PRO A 756 7.43 9.81 16.08
CA PRO A 756 7.96 10.90 15.26
C PRO A 756 7.98 12.24 16.00
N THR A 757 6.90 12.55 16.72
CA THR A 757 6.78 13.79 17.48
C THR A 757 7.77 13.84 18.63
N PHE A 758 7.92 12.72 19.35
CA PHE A 758 8.80 12.62 20.51
C PHE A 758 10.27 12.63 20.09
N SER A 759 10.67 11.88 19.05
CA SER A 759 12.05 11.86 18.56
C SER A 759 12.54 13.24 18.12
N LYS A 760 11.71 14.04 17.43
CA LYS A 760 12.02 15.43 17.04
C LYS A 760 12.32 16.34 18.24
N LYS A 761 11.82 16.03 19.44
CA LYS A 761 12.10 16.79 20.65
C LYS A 761 13.52 16.54 21.19
N TYR A 762 14.08 15.35 20.96
CA TYR A 762 15.37 14.91 21.49
C TYR A 762 16.47 14.81 20.42
N SER A 763 16.12 14.89 19.13
CA SER A 763 17.04 14.80 18.00
C SER A 763 16.63 15.73 16.84
N ALA A 764 17.60 16.12 16.01
CA ALA A 764 17.36 16.84 14.76
C ALA A 764 16.68 15.99 13.67
N ALA A 765 16.60 14.66 13.87
CA ALA A 765 15.98 13.71 12.94
C ALA A 765 14.80 12.97 13.61
N SER A 766 13.71 12.83 12.85
CA SER A 766 12.52 12.07 13.26
C SER A 766 12.75 10.57 13.12
N GLN A 767 12.52 9.79 14.19
CA GLN A 767 12.38 8.34 14.11
C GLN A 767 10.97 8.02 13.62
N GLU A 768 10.87 7.38 12.45
CA GLU A 768 9.60 7.04 11.83
C GLU A 768 9.35 5.54 12.00
N PRO A 769 8.45 5.12 12.90
CA PRO A 769 8.07 3.72 12.99
C PRO A 769 7.31 3.31 11.73
N SER A 770 7.36 2.02 11.41
CA SER A 770 6.49 1.45 10.39
C SER A 770 5.56 0.44 11.03
N SER A 771 4.34 0.33 10.52
CA SER A 771 3.38 -0.62 11.04
C SER A 771 2.48 -1.13 9.94
N PHE A 772 1.94 -2.33 10.15
CA PHE A 772 0.73 -2.72 9.46
C PHE A 772 -0.19 -3.42 10.46
N THR A 773 -1.48 -3.29 10.20
CA THR A 773 -2.53 -4.02 10.91
C THR A 773 -3.30 -4.86 9.91
N ILE A 774 -3.71 -6.04 10.35
CA ILE A 774 -4.50 -6.98 9.56
C ILE A 774 -5.63 -7.43 10.45
N GLY A 775 -6.85 -7.31 9.93
CA GLY A 775 -8.02 -7.87 10.59
C GLY A 775 -8.55 -7.08 11.76
N ASP A 776 -9.24 -7.76 12.65
CA ASP A 776 -9.91 -7.19 13.81
C ASP A 776 -8.87 -6.94 14.88
N ASP A 777 -9.04 -5.76 15.43
CA ASP A 777 -8.42 -5.36 16.66
C ASP A 777 -8.70 -6.37 17.78
N PHE A 778 -7.82 -6.38 18.77
CA PHE A 778 -7.96 -7.23 19.94
C PHE A 778 -7.39 -6.54 21.16
N VAL A 779 -8.06 -6.73 22.28
CA VAL A 779 -7.69 -6.13 23.56
C VAL A 779 -6.48 -6.87 24.12
N LEU A 780 -5.44 -6.12 24.46
CA LEU A 780 -4.25 -6.62 25.13
C LEU A 780 -4.34 -6.44 26.64
N LEU A 781 -4.89 -5.30 27.08
CA LEU A 781 -4.85 -4.88 28.48
C LEU A 781 -6.18 -4.24 28.87
N LYS A 782 -6.52 -4.31 30.16
CA LYS A 782 -7.64 -3.59 30.76
C LYS A 782 -7.18 -2.97 32.08
N GLN A 783 -7.44 -1.67 32.24
CA GLN A 783 -7.01 -0.89 33.40
C GLN A 783 -8.01 -0.90 34.55
#